data_AF-A0A929V7Y6-F1
#
_entry.id   AF-A0A929V7Y6-F1
#
_cell.length_a   1.000
_cell.length_b   1.000
_cell.length_c   1.000
_cell.angle_alpha   90.00
_cell.angle_beta   90.00
_cell.angle_gamma   90.00
#
_symmetry.space_group_name_H-M   'P 1'
#
loop_
_entity.id
_entity.type
_entity.pdbx_description
1 polymer ?
#
loop_
_entity_poly.entity_id
_entity_poly.type
_entity_poly.pdbx_seq_one_letter_code
_entity_poly.pdbx_strand_id
1 'polypeptide(L)'
;MESGNKSKADIIKNNENTETEINWEDFKEDDDIFVATFVAHALQKQKVRERFIDGRKKSVPEIPYKYNRRRIERNLGHVGTSILDVREKTTDRQAIRQEFKDHGGFNIENLEDEKIISPEKVFKKFNGLFTFLGENTNGNPNLLEEYRQIDDKKEKLRFILESSLADKVRLFYNELEYPNYDNFLQRLQFQQDFINGTARVWDDKWNSLAGKYVKVQRLLDPAEANVKDISLGLNRASLKSAMIGTPEYGAYKIAMDIKKDYDLRKTPDFPEINGYWSGITNTRIGSWETIIDEYGDIADKIAKRNSELNEEELEHLTVRKVAKIFADSLGYNDPGRGPESPYVSRFHESVAWAQLGEGAQRQLRGMRQKISYSNLKNIERFIGKSGYSQKRKSFESESARLKGRVKHILELSKDDKEAFLVKENAFEIKKQEEWREKEVARINHKYNKLIDKTRSEERKDVFAKRRKEEVRKVTIDTSSQIEYFENRTLDGLFSDIEKRQELLSRRIEKRKSLAEKAIDLHFQLEVDQQKWDNDSEEYVRVKPSRYSVCLDWINDAPLGVIKRSHKRMVEGVSADDIYVLAIGDIFQKVLNDSEQVDNLMWRMYGNDDNLDVYAIRNMVRLAGRLSKSGEKLSYSELEAMSKQDTRWIEESLAMFPMTDVKRFLDNELNLSLVPKISRVANQFGYNLDTDQLINLASKRIINSYYFKTVESVFSSTLKNFSLEEAISAMDANVDLRVLNKTRSILSTEGITDFSDILDRATKLCRLSDDEGGHEKLILDYCNAITSLGLKKADILLARGVNLGTFNMISRKFSSIVDGDFDKTLELSDRVSAILNKRGELDKEESSIRTLRTIDNGKQYTEIQIADLYKYGILANDYKEVFINSDRDKNDIVRTYEKNNLNFDDKVKLLKNSMRGSFEAWRIREAIEHFDDDVLHKIAAEGADVVRASRIKYLLNKEDKYAEFNTMENVLYLASNNLDVDVFLRATEAGFSVDEIKLYPFLASDLLIKERTK
;
A
#
# COMPACT_ATOMS: atom_id res chain seq x y z
N MET A 1 -64.14 38.69 13.86
CA MET A 1 -64.98 37.87 12.97
C MET A 1 -64.77 38.38 11.55
N GLU A 2 -64.38 37.60 10.54
CA GLU A 2 -63.77 36.26 10.54
C GLU A 2 -63.30 35.97 9.10
N SER A 3 -62.03 35.59 8.88
CA SER A 3 -61.56 35.01 7.60
C SER A 3 -60.11 34.51 7.71
N GLY A 4 -59.94 33.27 8.18
CA GLY A 4 -58.64 32.58 8.19
C GLY A 4 -58.26 32.09 6.79
N ASN A 5 -57.06 32.44 6.32
CA ASN A 5 -56.59 32.15 4.95
C ASN A 5 -55.98 30.75 4.80
N LYS A 6 -56.05 30.21 3.57
CA LYS A 6 -55.67 28.83 3.22
C LYS A 6 -54.16 28.63 3.02
N SER A 7 -53.66 27.55 3.62
CA SER A 7 -52.66 26.56 3.12
C SER A 7 -51.53 26.97 2.16
N LYS A 8 -50.29 26.75 2.63
CA LYS A 8 -49.14 26.03 2.02
C LYS A 8 -47.84 26.55 2.69
N ALA A 9 -46.90 25.75 3.18
CA ALA A 9 -46.67 24.31 2.94
C ALA A 9 -46.02 23.56 4.13
N ASP A 10 -46.44 22.29 4.21
CA ASP A 10 -45.75 21.11 4.74
C ASP A 10 -44.50 20.74 3.90
N ILE A 11 -43.45 20.05 4.37
CA ILE A 11 -43.03 19.54 5.70
C ILE A 11 -41.48 19.56 5.73
N ILE A 12 -40.87 19.91 6.86
CA ILE A 12 -39.63 19.27 7.35
C ILE A 12 -39.83 19.02 8.85
N LYS A 13 -39.79 17.75 9.28
CA LYS A 13 -40.00 17.36 10.68
C LYS A 13 -38.69 17.13 11.44
N ASN A 14 -38.70 17.63 12.67
CA ASN A 14 -38.11 17.05 13.87
C ASN A 14 -36.60 16.77 13.90
N ASN A 15 -35.86 17.67 14.56
CA ASN A 15 -34.72 17.31 15.38
C ASN A 15 -34.56 18.35 16.52
N GLU A 16 -35.46 18.28 17.51
CA GLU A 16 -35.42 19.15 18.68
C GLU A 16 -34.44 18.60 19.72
N ASN A 17 -33.21 19.14 19.72
CA ASN A 17 -32.34 19.08 20.89
C ASN A 17 -32.69 20.26 21.79
N THR A 18 -33.20 19.99 22.99
CA THR A 18 -33.45 21.00 24.03
C THR A 18 -32.13 21.43 24.68
N GLU A 19 -31.44 22.42 24.12
CA GLU A 19 -30.47 23.23 24.87
C GLU A 19 -31.25 24.27 25.69
N THR A 20 -31.54 23.98 26.96
CA THR A 20 -32.02 24.98 27.91
C THR A 20 -30.87 25.90 28.32
N GLU A 21 -31.00 27.19 28.02
CA GLU A 21 -30.09 28.23 28.51
C GLU A 21 -30.17 28.30 30.05
N ILE A 22 -29.08 27.92 30.73
CA ILE A 22 -28.85 28.30 32.14
C ILE A 22 -27.88 29.46 32.14
N ASN A 23 -28.33 30.58 32.69
CA ASN A 23 -27.62 31.85 32.73
C ASN A 23 -26.71 31.89 33.98
N TRP A 24 -25.40 31.87 33.80
CA TRP A 24 -24.40 31.75 34.88
C TRP A 24 -23.79 33.10 35.26
N GLU A 25 -24.60 33.99 35.85
CA GLU A 25 -24.12 35.27 36.43
C GLU A 25 -24.25 35.37 37.96
N ASP A 26 -24.91 34.41 38.62
CA ASP A 26 -25.00 34.34 40.08
C ASP A 26 -24.27 33.09 40.62
N PHE A 27 -23.04 33.28 41.11
CA PHE A 27 -22.47 32.60 42.29
C PHE A 27 -21.11 33.24 42.64
N LYS A 28 -21.11 34.01 43.72
CA LYS A 28 -19.92 34.42 44.46
C LYS A 28 -19.91 33.69 45.81
N GLU A 29 -18.71 33.55 46.37
CA GLU A 29 -18.44 33.29 47.79
C GLU A 29 -19.03 31.99 48.35
N ASP A 30 -18.17 30.97 48.46
CA ASP A 30 -17.89 30.31 49.74
C ASP A 30 -16.54 29.56 49.63
N ASP A 31 -15.52 30.10 50.31
CA ASP A 31 -14.27 29.40 50.62
C ASP A 31 -14.49 28.42 51.80
N ASP A 32 -13.44 27.70 52.22
CA ASP A 32 -13.41 26.75 53.35
C ASP A 32 -14.15 25.40 53.19
N ILE A 33 -13.56 24.48 52.42
CA ILE A 33 -13.41 23.02 52.74
C ILE A 33 -12.21 22.43 51.94
N PHE A 34 -11.04 23.11 51.93
CA PHE A 34 -9.85 22.63 51.19
C PHE A 34 -8.59 22.39 52.03
N VAL A 35 -8.63 22.66 53.35
CA VAL A 35 -7.42 22.66 54.22
C VAL A 35 -7.28 21.39 55.09
N ALA A 36 -8.36 20.62 55.30
CA ALA A 36 -8.37 19.57 56.33
C ALA A 36 -7.70 18.23 55.94
N THR A 37 -7.56 17.91 54.66
CA THR A 37 -7.10 16.56 54.21
C THR A 37 -5.64 16.54 53.73
N PHE A 38 -5.01 17.69 53.53
CA PHE A 38 -3.65 17.81 52.98
C PHE A 38 -2.53 17.54 54.01
N VAL A 39 -2.86 17.48 55.31
CA VAL A 39 -1.86 17.40 56.40
C VAL A 39 -1.54 15.96 56.82
N ALA A 40 -2.36 14.96 56.45
CA ALA A 40 -2.29 13.61 57.01
C ALA A 40 -1.30 12.64 56.33
N HIS A 41 -0.82 12.91 55.12
CA HIS A 41 0.01 11.95 54.35
C HIS A 41 1.44 12.44 54.01
N ALA A 42 1.84 13.59 54.56
CA ALA A 42 3.21 14.12 54.45
C ALA A 42 4.19 13.54 55.50
N LEU A 43 3.76 12.56 56.29
CA LEU A 43 4.48 12.04 57.47
C LEU A 43 4.98 10.59 57.31
N GLN A 44 5.55 10.24 56.15
CA GLN A 44 6.41 9.06 56.03
C GLN A 44 7.43 9.11 54.86
N LYS A 45 8.14 10.24 54.73
CA LYS A 45 9.44 10.23 54.03
C LYS A 45 10.53 9.63 54.95
N GLN A 46 11.63 9.22 54.31
CA GLN A 46 12.98 9.12 54.90
C GLN A 46 13.37 7.81 55.62
N LYS A 47 13.67 6.77 54.82
CA LYS A 47 14.84 5.90 55.03
C LYS A 47 15.33 5.30 53.71
N VAL A 48 16.64 5.10 53.60
CA VAL A 48 17.37 4.54 52.44
C VAL A 48 17.39 5.43 51.17
N ARG A 49 17.95 6.64 51.32
CA ARG A 49 19.05 7.01 50.40
C ARG A 49 20.30 6.25 50.84
N GLU A 50 21.26 6.12 49.92
CA GLU A 50 22.58 5.49 50.09
C GLU A 50 22.62 3.95 50.11
N ARG A 51 23.01 3.38 48.96
CA ARG A 51 24.23 2.55 48.90
C ARG A 51 24.85 2.51 47.49
N PHE A 52 26.12 2.90 47.46
CA PHE A 52 27.18 2.61 46.48
C PHE A 52 27.16 3.13 45.03
N ILE A 53 27.96 4.19 44.86
CA ILE A 53 28.79 4.53 43.71
C ILE A 53 30.02 3.59 43.67
N ASP A 54 30.39 3.03 42.52
CA ASP A 54 31.57 3.40 41.67
C ASP A 54 31.94 2.26 40.69
N GLY A 55 32.52 2.57 39.52
CA GLY A 55 32.76 1.56 38.48
C GLY A 55 33.32 2.06 37.13
N ARG A 56 34.28 2.99 37.15
CA ARG A 56 34.92 3.56 35.94
C ARG A 56 35.52 2.51 34.97
N LYS A 57 35.34 2.66 33.64
CA LYS A 57 36.38 3.19 32.71
C LYS A 57 36.04 3.10 31.20
N LYS A 58 36.71 4.00 30.46
CA LYS A 58 36.78 4.20 29.00
C LYS A 58 37.04 2.94 28.15
N SER A 59 36.45 2.90 26.96
CA SER A 59 37.16 2.54 25.71
C SER A 59 36.53 3.17 24.46
N VAL A 60 37.37 3.80 23.65
CA VAL A 60 37.23 4.11 22.21
C VAL A 60 38.36 3.28 21.58
N PRO A 61 38.18 2.50 20.49
CA PRO A 61 37.73 2.94 19.16
C PRO A 61 36.60 2.00 18.60
N GLU A 62 36.19 1.94 17.33
CA GLU A 62 36.88 2.21 16.06
C GLU A 62 35.90 2.38 14.88
N ILE A 63 36.33 3.13 13.84
CA ILE A 63 35.62 3.28 12.55
C ILE A 63 36.45 2.52 11.51
N PRO A 64 35.90 1.54 10.76
CA PRO A 64 35.75 1.77 9.31
C PRO A 64 34.60 1.01 8.61
N TYR A 65 33.89 1.67 7.68
CA TYR A 65 33.80 1.24 6.26
C TYR A 65 32.97 2.17 5.33
N LYS A 66 32.13 3.07 5.85
CA LYS A 66 31.19 3.86 5.01
C LYS A 66 31.71 5.21 4.47
N TYR A 67 33.00 5.54 4.59
CA TYR A 67 33.50 6.88 4.25
C TYR A 67 33.83 7.12 2.77
N ASN A 68 33.96 6.07 1.94
CA ASN A 68 34.31 6.23 0.51
C ASN A 68 33.12 6.51 -0.43
N ARG A 69 31.86 6.38 0.00
CA ARG A 69 30.68 6.68 -0.86
C ARG A 69 30.28 8.17 -0.86
N ARG A 70 30.50 8.86 0.26
CA ARG A 70 30.04 10.24 0.52
C ARG A 70 30.81 11.35 -0.22
N ARG A 71 31.85 11.03 -1.00
CA ARG A 71 32.60 12.02 -1.79
C ARG A 71 32.01 12.23 -3.20
N ILE A 72 31.17 11.31 -3.68
CA ILE A 72 30.51 11.40 -4.99
C ILE A 72 29.13 12.07 -4.87
N GLU A 73 28.38 11.77 -3.80
CA GLU A 73 27.00 12.22 -3.57
C GLU A 73 26.85 13.75 -3.36
N ARG A 74 27.93 14.49 -3.09
CA ARG A 74 27.87 15.95 -2.80
C ARG A 74 27.91 16.87 -4.02
N ASN A 75 28.20 16.35 -5.23
CA ASN A 75 28.43 17.19 -6.42
C ASN A 75 27.32 17.11 -7.48
N LEU A 76 26.20 16.43 -7.21
CA LEU A 76 25.11 16.18 -8.18
C LEU A 76 23.74 16.71 -7.72
N GLY A 77 23.76 17.69 -6.82
CA GLY A 77 22.57 18.39 -6.34
C GLY A 77 22.33 19.68 -7.11
N HIS A 78 21.85 19.59 -8.36
CA HIS A 78 20.98 20.54 -9.07
C HIS A 78 20.85 20.09 -10.54
N VAL A 79 19.67 19.60 -10.95
CA VAL A 79 19.31 19.43 -12.37
C VAL A 79 17.84 19.82 -12.53
N GLY A 80 17.60 21.12 -12.77
CA GLY A 80 16.28 21.62 -13.15
C GLY A 80 16.01 21.40 -14.64
N THR A 81 14.76 21.12 -14.99
CA THR A 81 14.13 21.12 -16.34
C THR A 81 14.90 21.81 -17.48
N SER A 82 15.08 21.15 -18.63
CA SER A 82 15.20 21.80 -19.95
C SER A 82 14.98 20.84 -21.13
N ILE A 83 14.47 21.40 -22.24
CA ILE A 83 14.41 20.86 -23.62
C ILE A 83 13.37 19.77 -23.93
N LEU A 84 13.09 18.76 -23.09
CA LEU A 84 12.01 17.80 -23.41
C LEU A 84 10.59 18.38 -23.17
N ASP A 85 10.42 19.27 -22.19
CA ASP A 85 9.11 19.87 -21.84
C ASP A 85 8.58 20.87 -22.89
N VAL A 86 9.39 21.30 -23.86
CA VAL A 86 8.98 22.29 -24.88
C VAL A 86 8.02 21.67 -25.91
N ARG A 87 8.10 20.35 -26.15
CA ARG A 87 7.19 19.64 -27.07
C ARG A 87 5.83 19.28 -26.46
N GLU A 88 5.65 19.40 -25.15
CA GLU A 88 4.46 18.90 -24.44
C GLU A 88 3.41 19.98 -24.14
N LYS A 89 3.46 21.16 -24.79
CA LYS A 89 2.55 22.30 -24.49
C LYS A 89 1.59 22.74 -25.59
N THR A 90 1.65 22.17 -26.79
CA THR A 90 0.72 22.49 -27.89
C THR A 90 0.31 21.24 -28.65
N THR A 91 -0.94 20.82 -28.47
CA THR A 91 -1.61 19.77 -29.26
C THR A 91 -1.90 20.19 -30.71
N ASP A 92 -1.68 21.47 -31.04
CA ASP A 92 -1.92 22.01 -32.38
C ASP A 92 -0.63 22.04 -33.23
N ARG A 93 -0.50 21.03 -34.12
CA ARG A 93 0.60 20.93 -35.09
C ARG A 93 0.60 22.05 -36.15
N GLN A 94 -0.49 22.80 -36.33
CA GLN A 94 -0.55 23.91 -37.29
C GLN A 94 0.07 25.19 -36.73
N ALA A 95 -0.13 25.51 -35.45
CA ALA A 95 0.50 26.68 -34.81
C ALA A 95 2.03 26.63 -34.90
N ILE A 96 2.62 25.45 -34.63
CA ILE A 96 4.07 25.20 -34.72
C ILE A 96 4.59 25.43 -36.15
N ARG A 97 3.82 25.05 -37.18
CA ARG A 97 4.22 25.27 -38.59
C ARG A 97 4.24 26.75 -38.99
N GLN A 98 3.50 27.60 -38.29
CA GLN A 98 3.48 29.04 -38.54
C GLN A 98 4.60 29.76 -37.77
N GLU A 99 4.75 29.47 -36.47
CA GLU A 99 5.77 30.08 -35.61
C GLU A 99 7.21 29.78 -36.10
N PHE A 100 7.46 28.60 -36.66
CA PHE A 100 8.74 28.25 -37.29
C PHE A 100 8.96 28.89 -38.68
N LYS A 101 7.90 29.20 -39.43
CA LYS A 101 8.01 29.96 -40.70
C LYS A 101 8.42 31.41 -40.44
N ASP A 102 7.86 32.01 -39.40
CA ASP A 102 8.07 33.41 -39.05
C ASP A 102 9.45 33.68 -38.40
N HIS A 103 10.22 32.61 -38.09
CA HIS A 103 11.54 32.67 -37.43
C HIS A 103 12.69 32.01 -38.21
N GLY A 104 12.52 31.81 -39.54
CA GLY A 104 13.64 31.75 -40.49
C GLY A 104 14.77 30.76 -40.20
N GLY A 105 14.45 29.47 -40.04
CA GLY A 105 15.45 28.43 -39.79
C GLY A 105 15.07 27.04 -40.32
N PHE A 106 15.87 26.55 -41.29
CA PHE A 106 15.83 25.23 -41.93
C PHE A 106 14.62 24.90 -42.84
N ASN A 107 14.93 24.29 -43.99
CA ASN A 107 13.96 23.89 -45.01
C ASN A 107 13.30 22.57 -44.62
N ILE A 108 12.00 22.60 -44.27
CA ILE A 108 11.23 21.42 -43.84
C ILE A 108 10.46 20.80 -45.02
N GLU A 109 11.16 20.55 -46.13
CA GLU A 109 10.58 19.87 -47.31
C GLU A 109 10.83 18.36 -47.32
N ASN A 110 11.66 17.86 -46.39
CA ASN A 110 12.00 16.43 -46.24
C ASN A 110 11.54 15.83 -44.89
N LEU A 111 10.34 16.22 -44.41
CA LEU A 111 9.58 15.36 -43.50
C LEU A 111 8.60 14.55 -44.35
N GLU A 112 9.10 13.45 -44.92
CA GLU A 112 8.22 12.33 -45.29
C GLU A 112 7.37 11.95 -44.07
N ASP A 113 6.12 11.55 -44.28
CA ASP A 113 5.29 11.01 -43.20
C ASP A 113 6.03 9.83 -42.53
N GLU A 114 6.56 10.05 -41.32
CA GLU A 114 7.32 9.05 -40.58
C GLU A 114 6.42 7.85 -40.27
N LYS A 115 6.45 6.87 -41.18
CA LYS A 115 5.77 5.58 -41.04
C LYS A 115 6.14 5.00 -39.67
N ILE A 116 5.12 4.87 -38.81
CA ILE A 116 5.23 4.32 -37.45
C ILE A 116 6.13 3.08 -37.51
N ILE A 117 7.29 3.17 -36.86
CA ILE A 117 8.35 2.17 -36.99
C ILE A 117 7.81 0.85 -36.44
N SER A 118 7.74 -0.19 -37.27
CA SER A 118 7.22 -1.50 -36.86
C SER A 118 8.14 -2.17 -35.82
N PRO A 119 7.63 -3.07 -34.95
CA PRO A 119 8.43 -3.75 -33.94
C PRO A 119 9.71 -4.39 -34.49
N GLU A 120 9.68 -4.99 -35.67
CA GLU A 120 10.83 -5.65 -36.31
C GLU A 120 11.94 -4.66 -36.67
N LYS A 121 11.57 -3.42 -37.02
CA LYS A 121 12.52 -2.33 -37.26
C LYS A 121 13.07 -1.77 -35.94
N VAL A 122 12.25 -1.71 -34.88
CA VAL A 122 12.67 -1.32 -33.53
C VAL A 122 13.70 -2.31 -32.98
N PHE A 123 13.45 -3.62 -33.10
CA PHE A 123 14.37 -4.68 -32.67
C PHE A 123 15.72 -4.59 -33.41
N LYS A 124 15.71 -4.31 -34.72
CA LYS A 124 16.95 -4.07 -35.49
C LYS A 124 17.67 -2.79 -35.04
N LYS A 125 16.92 -1.70 -34.77
CA LYS A 125 17.48 -0.40 -34.38
C LYS A 125 18.14 -0.41 -32.99
N PHE A 126 17.55 -1.13 -32.03
CA PHE A 126 18.02 -1.17 -30.63
C PHE A 126 18.64 -2.50 -30.23
N ASN A 127 19.15 -3.28 -31.19
CA ASN A 127 19.72 -4.61 -30.95
C ASN A 127 20.81 -4.63 -29.86
N GLY A 128 21.58 -3.54 -29.72
CA GLY A 128 22.60 -3.40 -28.67
C GLY A 128 22.00 -3.36 -27.26
N LEU A 129 20.86 -2.67 -27.07
CA LEU A 129 20.13 -2.61 -25.80
C LEU A 129 19.52 -3.97 -25.43
N PHE A 130 18.90 -4.68 -26.38
CA PHE A 130 18.39 -6.04 -26.17
C PHE A 130 19.53 -7.00 -25.77
N THR A 131 20.65 -6.97 -26.50
CA THR A 131 21.83 -7.78 -26.21
C THR A 131 22.43 -7.46 -24.84
N PHE A 132 22.50 -6.18 -24.46
CA PHE A 132 23.03 -5.74 -23.15
C PHE A 132 22.18 -6.24 -21.97
N LEU A 133 20.86 -6.33 -22.13
CA LEU A 133 19.93 -6.81 -21.10
C LEU A 133 19.82 -8.35 -21.06
N GLY A 134 20.33 -9.06 -22.06
CA GLY A 134 20.13 -10.50 -22.21
C GLY A 134 18.71 -10.89 -22.62
N GLU A 135 17.93 -9.95 -23.17
CA GLU A 135 16.53 -10.17 -23.55
C GLU A 135 16.40 -10.62 -25.02
N ASN A 136 15.54 -11.61 -25.25
CA ASN A 136 15.21 -12.09 -26.59
C ASN A 136 14.14 -11.18 -27.25
N THR A 137 14.17 -11.05 -28.57
CA THR A 137 13.15 -10.37 -29.37
C THR A 137 11.90 -11.24 -29.61
N ASN A 138 11.98 -12.53 -29.28
CA ASN A 138 10.85 -13.46 -29.20
C ASN A 138 10.00 -13.20 -27.95
N GLY A 139 9.16 -12.15 -27.99
CA GLY A 139 8.12 -11.92 -26.99
C GLY A 139 6.92 -12.88 -27.10
N ASN A 140 6.03 -12.85 -26.11
CA ASN A 140 4.82 -13.67 -26.00
C ASN A 140 3.92 -13.55 -27.26
N PRO A 141 3.48 -14.65 -27.90
CA PRO A 141 2.55 -14.62 -29.03
C PRO A 141 1.12 -14.19 -28.66
N ASN A 142 0.67 -14.45 -27.43
CA ASN A 142 -0.70 -14.17 -26.96
C ASN A 142 -0.84 -12.80 -26.26
N LEU A 143 0.25 -12.04 -26.22
CA LEU A 143 0.42 -10.79 -25.48
C LEU A 143 -0.74 -9.77 -25.60
N LEU A 144 -1.23 -9.55 -26.82
CA LEU A 144 -2.28 -8.57 -27.09
C LEU A 144 -3.64 -9.06 -26.58
N GLU A 145 -3.87 -10.36 -26.61
CA GLU A 145 -5.11 -10.97 -26.12
C GLU A 145 -5.14 -10.97 -24.59
N GLU A 146 -4.03 -11.35 -23.95
CA GLU A 146 -3.85 -11.25 -22.49
C GLU A 146 -4.05 -9.82 -21.99
N TYR A 147 -3.41 -8.82 -22.61
CA TYR A 147 -3.58 -7.41 -22.21
C TYR A 147 -5.01 -6.88 -22.35
N ARG A 148 -5.73 -7.31 -23.38
CA ARG A 148 -7.13 -6.91 -23.63
C ARG A 148 -8.11 -7.54 -22.64
N GLN A 149 -7.82 -8.70 -22.06
CA GLN A 149 -8.66 -9.37 -21.07
C GLN A 149 -8.62 -8.72 -19.68
N ILE A 150 -7.69 -7.79 -19.41
CA ILE A 150 -7.52 -7.15 -18.11
C ILE A 150 -8.36 -5.88 -18.02
N ASP A 151 -9.46 -5.88 -17.26
CA ASP A 151 -10.29 -4.68 -17.07
C ASP A 151 -9.71 -3.68 -16.05
N ASP A 152 -9.05 -4.15 -14.99
CA ASP A 152 -8.50 -3.26 -13.96
C ASP A 152 -7.25 -2.51 -14.46
N LYS A 153 -7.26 -1.18 -14.29
CA LYS A 153 -6.20 -0.28 -14.75
C LYS A 153 -4.86 -0.50 -14.07
N LYS A 154 -4.84 -0.95 -12.81
CA LYS A 154 -3.61 -1.28 -12.08
C LYS A 154 -3.07 -2.62 -12.56
N GLU A 155 -3.93 -3.61 -12.77
CA GLU A 155 -3.52 -4.89 -13.36
C GLU A 155 -2.93 -4.69 -14.78
N LYS A 156 -3.53 -3.83 -15.63
CA LYS A 156 -2.96 -3.46 -16.95
C LYS A 156 -1.56 -2.86 -16.84
N LEU A 157 -1.32 -1.94 -15.91
CA LEU A 157 0.00 -1.33 -15.71
C LEU A 157 1.01 -2.32 -15.11
N ARG A 158 0.57 -3.23 -14.24
CA ARG A 158 1.41 -4.30 -13.69
C ARG A 158 1.83 -5.29 -14.77
N PHE A 159 0.90 -5.72 -15.64
CA PHE A 159 1.18 -6.54 -16.82
C PHE A 159 2.22 -5.90 -17.74
N ILE A 160 2.09 -4.59 -18.01
CA ILE A 160 3.11 -3.83 -18.78
C ILE A 160 4.47 -3.84 -18.06
N LEU A 161 4.53 -3.75 -16.73
CA LEU A 161 5.79 -3.76 -15.99
C LEU A 161 6.48 -5.13 -16.01
N GLU A 162 5.72 -6.20 -15.85
CA GLU A 162 6.18 -7.60 -15.79
C GLU A 162 6.54 -8.17 -17.19
N SER A 163 5.99 -7.60 -18.26
CA SER A 163 6.31 -7.94 -19.66
C SER A 163 7.79 -7.76 -20.03
N SER A 164 8.29 -8.55 -20.99
CA SER A 164 9.63 -8.33 -21.57
C SER A 164 9.73 -6.99 -22.32
N LEU A 165 10.94 -6.52 -22.62
CA LEU A 165 11.18 -5.34 -23.45
C LEU A 165 10.63 -5.53 -24.87
N ALA A 166 10.70 -6.75 -25.41
CA ALA A 166 10.14 -7.07 -26.72
C ALA A 166 8.61 -6.98 -26.71
N ASP A 167 7.99 -7.45 -25.63
CA ASP A 167 6.56 -7.36 -25.40
C ASP A 167 6.10 -5.92 -25.15
N LYS A 168 6.85 -5.14 -24.36
CA LYS A 168 6.63 -3.70 -24.18
C LYS A 168 6.60 -2.98 -25.54
N VAL A 169 7.56 -3.23 -26.43
CA VAL A 169 7.55 -2.64 -27.79
C VAL A 169 6.28 -3.02 -28.57
N ARG A 170 5.83 -4.29 -28.48
CA ARG A 170 4.62 -4.77 -29.18
C ARG A 170 3.32 -4.20 -28.58
N LEU A 171 3.18 -4.15 -27.25
CA LEU A 171 2.03 -3.54 -26.57
C LEU A 171 1.91 -2.05 -26.92
N PHE A 172 3.01 -1.30 -26.82
CA PHE A 172 2.99 0.12 -27.13
C PHE A 172 2.71 0.42 -28.60
N TYR A 173 3.09 -0.46 -29.53
CA TYR A 173 2.77 -0.30 -30.95
C TYR A 173 1.31 -0.61 -31.30
N ASN A 174 0.67 -1.58 -30.62
CA ASN A 174 -0.65 -2.10 -30.99
C ASN A 174 -1.81 -1.58 -30.12
N GLU A 175 -1.60 -1.36 -28.82
CA GLU A 175 -2.68 -1.13 -27.84
C GLU A 175 -2.68 0.28 -27.23
N LEU A 176 -1.61 1.06 -27.43
CA LEU A 176 -1.45 2.41 -26.88
C LEU A 176 -1.35 3.46 -27.98
N GLU A 177 -1.75 4.69 -27.67
CA GLU A 177 -1.71 5.77 -28.65
C GLU A 177 -0.28 6.11 -29.11
N TYR A 178 -0.16 6.66 -30.32
CA TYR A 178 1.14 7.03 -30.90
C TYR A 178 2.04 7.91 -29.99
N PRO A 179 1.53 8.92 -29.23
CA PRO A 179 2.36 9.68 -28.30
C PRO A 179 3.00 8.81 -27.21
N ASN A 180 2.31 7.77 -26.76
CA ASN A 180 2.78 6.83 -25.75
C ASN A 180 3.91 5.97 -26.33
N TYR A 181 3.74 5.50 -27.56
CA TYR A 181 4.77 4.74 -28.31
C TYR A 181 6.01 5.59 -28.62
N ASP A 182 5.85 6.79 -29.18
CA ASP A 182 6.96 7.71 -29.49
C ASP A 182 7.74 8.07 -28.22
N ASN A 183 7.05 8.37 -27.10
CA ASN A 183 7.71 8.62 -25.83
C ASN A 183 8.55 7.42 -25.37
N PHE A 184 8.02 6.20 -25.52
CA PHE A 184 8.75 4.98 -25.18
C PHE A 184 9.97 4.76 -26.10
N LEU A 185 9.82 4.94 -27.42
CA LEU A 185 10.92 4.85 -28.39
C LEU A 185 12.06 5.85 -28.11
N GLN A 186 11.73 7.08 -27.72
CA GLN A 186 12.72 8.09 -27.31
C GLN A 186 13.49 7.66 -26.05
N ARG A 187 12.86 6.89 -25.14
CA ARG A 187 13.52 6.32 -23.96
C ARG A 187 14.40 5.12 -24.32
N LEU A 188 13.99 4.27 -25.27
CA LEU A 188 14.85 3.20 -25.81
C LEU A 188 16.12 3.77 -26.46
N GLN A 189 15.97 4.81 -27.29
CA GLN A 189 17.10 5.52 -27.90
C GLN A 189 18.05 6.06 -26.83
N PHE A 190 17.52 6.72 -25.80
CA PHE A 190 18.33 7.26 -24.71
C PHE A 190 19.15 6.18 -23.99
N GLN A 191 18.57 5.00 -23.69
CA GLN A 191 19.30 3.92 -23.03
C GLN A 191 20.33 3.26 -23.95
N GLN A 192 20.00 3.10 -25.25
CA GLN A 192 20.96 2.64 -26.26
C GLN A 192 22.16 3.61 -26.39
N ASP A 193 21.90 4.91 -26.41
CA ASP A 193 22.94 5.95 -26.46
C ASP A 193 23.81 5.95 -25.19
N PHE A 194 23.24 5.63 -24.03
CA PHE A 194 23.99 5.55 -22.77
C PHE A 194 24.94 4.34 -22.75
N ILE A 195 24.45 3.15 -23.13
CA ILE A 195 25.30 1.96 -23.30
C ILE A 195 26.42 2.21 -24.31
N ASN A 196 26.13 2.97 -25.38
CA ASN A 196 27.10 3.33 -26.41
C ASN A 196 28.07 4.46 -25.99
N GLY A 197 27.94 5.03 -24.80
CA GLY A 197 28.76 6.15 -24.33
C GLY A 197 28.54 7.48 -25.10
N THR A 198 27.43 7.60 -25.82
CA THR A 198 27.07 8.79 -26.63
C THR A 198 26.00 9.66 -25.99
N ALA A 199 25.25 9.14 -25.01
CA ALA A 199 24.23 9.89 -24.30
C ALA A 199 24.81 11.09 -23.55
N ARG A 200 24.08 12.20 -23.63
CA ARG A 200 24.44 13.47 -22.98
C ARG A 200 23.37 13.86 -21.98
N VAL A 201 23.82 14.34 -20.82
CA VAL A 201 22.97 14.92 -19.78
C VAL A 201 23.34 16.37 -19.55
N TRP A 202 22.36 17.17 -19.14
CA TRP A 202 22.60 18.54 -18.69
C TRP A 202 23.02 18.51 -17.21
N ASP A 203 24.19 19.08 -16.94
CA ASP A 203 24.82 19.18 -15.63
C ASP A 203 25.09 20.66 -15.31
N ASP A 204 24.90 21.09 -14.07
CA ASP A 204 25.07 22.48 -13.65
C ASP A 204 26.52 22.69 -13.18
N LYS A 205 27.40 23.17 -14.07
CA LYS A 205 28.77 23.54 -13.70
C LYS A 205 28.86 24.97 -13.20
N TRP A 206 29.56 25.17 -12.08
CA TRP A 206 29.93 26.49 -11.61
C TRP A 206 30.90 27.16 -12.59
N ASN A 207 30.50 28.29 -13.17
CA ASN A 207 31.37 29.13 -13.98
C ASN A 207 31.94 30.26 -13.12
N SER A 208 33.21 30.12 -12.74
CA SER A 208 33.93 31.07 -11.89
C SER A 208 34.09 32.47 -12.49
N LEU A 209 34.08 32.61 -13.83
CA LEU A 209 34.12 33.91 -14.51
C LEU A 209 32.75 34.61 -14.54
N ALA A 210 31.66 33.84 -14.53
CA ALA A 210 30.30 34.35 -14.59
C ALA A 210 29.59 34.42 -13.23
N GLY A 211 30.22 33.93 -12.15
CA GLY A 211 29.67 33.93 -10.79
C GLY A 211 28.37 33.14 -10.63
N LYS A 212 28.11 32.17 -11.50
CA LYS A 212 26.85 31.41 -11.55
C LYS A 212 27.03 29.99 -12.07
N TYR A 213 26.08 29.12 -11.73
CA TYR A 213 25.92 27.83 -12.39
C TYR A 213 25.47 28.03 -13.85
N VAL A 214 26.06 27.27 -14.76
CA VAL A 214 25.69 27.20 -16.17
C VAL A 214 25.48 25.74 -16.58
N LYS A 215 24.40 25.50 -17.34
CA LYS A 215 24.10 24.19 -17.89
C LYS A 215 25.11 23.83 -18.96
N VAL A 216 25.84 22.74 -18.73
CA VAL A 216 26.76 22.12 -19.70
C VAL A 216 26.27 20.72 -20.04
N GLN A 217 26.55 20.26 -21.26
CA GLN A 217 26.34 18.85 -21.59
C GLN A 217 27.54 18.03 -21.09
N ARG A 218 27.29 17.04 -20.23
CA ARG A 218 28.26 16.00 -19.87
C ARG A 218 27.93 14.73 -20.65
N LEU A 219 28.96 14.07 -21.17
CA LEU A 219 28.84 12.67 -21.60
C LEU A 219 28.71 11.78 -20.37
N LEU A 220 27.91 10.73 -20.52
CA LEU A 220 27.75 9.69 -19.52
C LEU A 220 28.85 8.64 -19.70
N ASP A 221 29.33 8.08 -18.58
CA ASP A 221 30.35 7.03 -18.62
C ASP A 221 29.64 5.68 -18.84
N PRO A 222 29.85 4.99 -19.97
CA PRO A 222 29.22 3.69 -20.20
C PRO A 222 29.64 2.62 -19.17
N ALA A 223 30.73 2.81 -18.42
CA ALA A 223 31.10 1.94 -17.32
C ALA A 223 30.16 2.05 -16.10
N GLU A 224 29.34 3.11 -16.01
CA GLU A 224 28.27 3.23 -15.00
C GLU A 224 27.00 2.45 -15.40
N ALA A 225 26.89 1.97 -16.65
CA ALA A 225 25.73 1.21 -17.12
C ALA A 225 25.74 -0.23 -16.58
N ASN A 226 24.67 -0.64 -15.90
CA ASN A 226 24.46 -2.02 -15.48
C ASN A 226 23.01 -2.47 -15.73
N VAL A 227 22.83 -3.78 -15.91
CA VAL A 227 21.55 -4.40 -16.29
C VAL A 227 20.39 -4.05 -15.34
N LYS A 228 20.63 -4.02 -14.03
CA LYS A 228 19.58 -3.76 -13.02
C LYS A 228 19.06 -2.34 -13.11
N ASP A 229 19.97 -1.37 -13.21
CA ASP A 229 19.58 0.04 -13.24
C ASP A 229 18.96 0.38 -14.61
N ILE A 230 19.48 -0.12 -15.74
CA ILE A 230 18.85 0.06 -17.06
C ILE A 230 17.44 -0.53 -17.10
N SER A 231 17.25 -1.75 -16.56
CA SER A 231 15.93 -2.39 -16.46
C SER A 231 14.96 -1.58 -15.59
N LEU A 232 15.39 -1.06 -14.45
CA LEU A 232 14.59 -0.17 -13.61
C LEU A 232 14.22 1.13 -14.34
N GLY A 233 15.16 1.72 -15.09
CA GLY A 233 14.93 2.91 -15.92
C GLY A 233 13.94 2.66 -17.05
N LEU A 234 13.99 1.49 -17.69
CA LEU A 234 13.02 1.07 -18.71
C LEU A 234 11.64 0.81 -18.12
N ASN A 235 11.54 0.19 -16.94
CA ASN A 235 10.25 -0.01 -16.27
C ASN A 235 9.60 1.31 -15.84
N ARG A 236 10.40 2.28 -15.34
CA ARG A 236 9.93 3.66 -15.09
C ARG A 236 9.47 4.35 -16.39
N ALA A 237 10.20 4.15 -17.48
CA ALA A 237 9.80 4.65 -18.80
C ALA A 237 8.49 4.02 -19.29
N SER A 238 8.33 2.70 -19.21
CA SER A 238 7.09 2.00 -19.56
C SER A 238 5.91 2.49 -18.74
N LEU A 239 6.04 2.59 -17.41
CA LEU A 239 4.97 3.14 -16.57
C LEU A 239 4.59 4.56 -16.99
N LYS A 240 5.60 5.45 -17.15
CA LYS A 240 5.39 6.83 -17.60
C LYS A 240 4.65 6.88 -18.93
N SER A 241 5.18 6.18 -19.93
CA SER A 241 4.66 6.24 -21.29
C SER A 241 3.27 5.61 -21.40
N ALA A 242 2.96 4.55 -20.63
CA ALA A 242 1.63 3.95 -20.58
C ALA A 242 0.59 4.87 -19.90
N MET A 243 1.03 5.69 -18.95
CA MET A 243 0.17 6.65 -18.26
C MET A 243 0.00 8.00 -19.00
N ILE A 244 0.68 8.24 -20.13
CA ILE A 244 0.42 9.43 -20.97
C ILE A 244 -1.03 9.39 -21.46
N GLY A 245 -1.70 10.55 -21.43
CA GLY A 245 -3.12 10.69 -21.74
C GLY A 245 -4.07 10.42 -20.56
N THR A 246 -3.60 9.76 -19.49
CA THR A 246 -4.47 9.45 -18.34
C THR A 246 -4.66 10.63 -17.37
N PRO A 247 -5.86 10.80 -16.78
CA PRO A 247 -6.14 11.95 -15.91
C PRO A 247 -5.35 11.91 -14.59
N GLU A 248 -5.00 10.73 -14.08
CA GLU A 248 -4.14 10.57 -12.89
C GLU A 248 -2.73 11.10 -13.14
N TYR A 249 -2.17 10.80 -14.31
CA TYR A 249 -0.87 11.31 -14.74
C TYR A 249 -0.92 12.79 -15.08
N GLY A 250 -2.03 13.27 -15.67
CA GLY A 250 -2.31 14.70 -15.81
C GLY A 250 -2.25 15.42 -14.46
N ALA A 251 -2.93 14.89 -13.45
CA ALA A 251 -2.94 15.44 -12.10
C ALA A 251 -1.55 15.42 -11.45
N TYR A 252 -0.83 14.29 -11.54
CA TYR A 252 0.56 14.15 -11.08
C TYR A 252 1.50 15.16 -11.77
N LYS A 253 1.42 15.32 -13.09
CA LYS A 253 2.29 16.21 -13.85
C LYS A 253 2.05 17.68 -13.50
N ILE A 254 0.78 18.10 -13.42
CA ILE A 254 0.42 19.46 -12.98
C ILE A 254 0.90 19.71 -11.55
N ALA A 255 0.84 18.70 -10.66
CA ALA A 255 1.37 18.82 -9.31
C ALA A 255 2.89 19.08 -9.28
N MET A 256 3.64 18.41 -10.16
CA MET A 256 5.09 18.64 -10.33
C MET A 256 5.40 20.02 -10.91
N ASP A 257 4.64 20.49 -11.91
CA ASP A 257 4.80 21.83 -12.47
C ASP A 257 4.54 22.93 -11.42
N ILE A 258 3.58 22.72 -10.51
CA ILE A 258 3.32 23.62 -9.37
C ILE A 258 4.49 23.62 -8.36
N LYS A 259 5.28 22.55 -8.30
CA LYS A 259 6.40 22.34 -7.35
C LYS A 259 7.74 22.15 -8.06
N LYS A 260 7.98 22.92 -9.13
CA LYS A 260 9.10 22.77 -10.08
C LYS A 260 10.52 22.64 -9.46
N ASP A 261 10.74 23.17 -8.26
CA ASP A 261 12.02 23.13 -7.54
C ASP A 261 12.06 22.11 -6.36
N TYR A 262 11.05 21.23 -6.24
CA TYR A 262 10.96 20.26 -5.14
C TYR A 262 11.74 18.97 -5.45
N ASP A 263 12.66 18.61 -4.56
CA ASP A 263 13.52 17.44 -4.69
C ASP A 263 12.81 16.17 -4.16
N LEU A 264 12.25 15.37 -5.09
CA LEU A 264 11.39 14.21 -4.81
C LEU A 264 12.04 13.11 -3.95
N ARG A 265 13.37 13.11 -3.91
CA ARG A 265 14.22 12.25 -3.07
C ARG A 265 13.92 12.34 -1.56
N LYS A 266 13.16 13.35 -1.14
CA LYS A 266 12.75 13.64 0.25
C LYS A 266 11.36 13.11 0.59
N THR A 267 10.68 12.48 -0.37
CA THR A 267 9.36 11.86 -0.21
C THR A 267 9.41 10.42 -0.77
N PRO A 268 9.96 9.43 -0.01
CA PRO A 268 10.19 8.05 -0.48
C PRO A 268 8.99 7.36 -1.13
N ASP A 269 7.80 7.61 -0.59
CA ASP A 269 6.56 6.96 -1.03
C ASP A 269 5.88 7.74 -2.17
N PHE A 270 6.37 8.93 -2.52
CA PHE A 270 5.86 9.67 -3.67
C PHE A 270 6.38 9.01 -4.96
N PRO A 271 5.51 8.58 -5.88
CA PRO A 271 5.97 7.77 -7.01
C PRO A 271 6.88 8.54 -7.96
N GLU A 272 8.14 8.13 -8.07
CA GLU A 272 9.05 8.60 -9.11
C GLU A 272 8.68 7.99 -10.47
N ILE A 273 7.68 8.57 -11.15
CA ILE A 273 7.31 8.24 -12.54
C ILE A 273 8.35 8.82 -13.54
N ASN A 274 9.32 9.60 -13.05
CA ASN A 274 10.41 10.14 -13.85
C ASN A 274 11.76 9.50 -13.50
N GLY A 275 12.58 9.32 -14.53
CA GLY A 275 14.03 9.51 -14.40
C GLY A 275 14.89 8.28 -14.61
N TYR A 276 15.93 8.48 -15.41
CA TYR A 276 17.18 7.72 -15.29
C TYR A 276 18.41 8.65 -15.10
N TRP A 277 18.26 9.98 -15.25
CA TRP A 277 19.34 10.97 -15.01
C TRP A 277 18.91 12.25 -14.27
N SER A 278 17.77 12.21 -13.56
CA SER A 278 17.28 13.33 -12.73
C SER A 278 17.62 13.17 -11.23
N GLY A 279 18.64 12.38 -10.90
CA GLY A 279 19.10 12.12 -9.53
C GLY A 279 18.54 10.83 -8.93
N ILE A 280 19.37 9.79 -8.89
CA ILE A 280 19.03 8.50 -8.28
C ILE A 280 19.06 8.62 -6.75
N THR A 281 17.91 8.52 -6.08
CA THR A 281 17.82 7.92 -4.73
C THR A 281 16.48 7.20 -4.52
N ASN A 282 16.33 5.99 -5.06
CA ASN A 282 15.72 4.83 -4.36
C ASN A 282 15.67 3.60 -5.27
N THR A 283 15.79 2.42 -4.67
CA THR A 283 16.00 1.13 -5.34
C THR A 283 14.72 0.46 -5.88
N ARG A 284 13.65 1.24 -6.13
CA ARG A 284 12.31 0.71 -6.48
C ARG A 284 11.58 1.61 -7.48
N ILE A 285 10.60 1.00 -8.17
CA ILE A 285 9.48 1.72 -8.78
C ILE A 285 8.59 2.14 -7.58
N GLY A 286 8.27 3.43 -7.45
CA GLY A 286 7.50 3.93 -6.30
C GLY A 286 6.04 3.46 -6.31
N SER A 287 5.27 3.83 -5.28
CA SER A 287 3.89 3.39 -5.04
C SER A 287 2.85 3.97 -6.03
N TRP A 288 3.04 3.73 -7.33
CA TRP A 288 2.20 4.27 -8.41
C TRP A 288 0.74 3.84 -8.31
N GLU A 289 0.47 2.65 -7.76
CA GLU A 289 -0.87 2.16 -7.43
C GLU A 289 -1.60 3.15 -6.50
N THR A 290 -0.89 3.77 -5.55
CA THR A 290 -1.45 4.76 -4.64
C THR A 290 -1.84 6.05 -5.36
N ILE A 291 -1.20 6.46 -6.46
CA ILE A 291 -1.68 7.61 -7.25
C ILE A 291 -3.07 7.31 -7.85
N ILE A 292 -3.28 6.09 -8.35
CA ILE A 292 -4.55 5.68 -8.96
C ILE A 292 -5.63 5.54 -7.89
N ASP A 293 -5.30 4.91 -6.76
CA ASP A 293 -6.24 4.77 -5.64
C ASP A 293 -6.63 6.15 -5.07
N GLU A 294 -5.67 7.05 -4.78
CA GLU A 294 -5.98 8.42 -4.29
C GLU A 294 -6.78 9.24 -5.31
N TYR A 295 -6.46 9.15 -6.61
CA TYR A 295 -7.21 9.86 -7.64
C TYR A 295 -8.65 9.37 -7.65
N GLY A 296 -8.89 8.05 -7.69
CA GLY A 296 -10.23 7.47 -7.69
C GLY A 296 -11.03 7.89 -6.44
N ASP A 297 -10.40 7.79 -5.27
CA ASP A 297 -11.00 8.18 -3.99
C ASP A 297 -11.41 9.66 -3.92
N ILE A 298 -10.68 10.54 -4.61
CA ILE A 298 -11.00 11.97 -4.70
C ILE A 298 -12.02 12.24 -5.81
N ALA A 299 -11.93 11.56 -6.95
CA ALA A 299 -12.88 11.62 -8.06
C ALA A 299 -14.30 11.28 -7.58
N ASP A 300 -14.45 10.17 -6.86
CA ASP A 300 -15.69 9.72 -6.23
C ASP A 300 -16.33 10.79 -5.33
N LYS A 301 -15.50 11.46 -4.50
CA LYS A 301 -15.93 12.52 -3.58
C LYS A 301 -16.31 13.82 -4.32
N ILE A 302 -15.79 14.03 -5.53
CA ILE A 302 -16.13 15.17 -6.39
C ILE A 302 -17.41 14.87 -7.18
N ALA A 303 -17.52 13.69 -7.80
CA ALA A 303 -18.70 13.22 -8.52
C ALA A 303 -19.96 13.30 -7.64
N LYS A 304 -19.89 12.75 -6.41
CA LYS A 304 -20.99 12.80 -5.42
C LYS A 304 -21.41 14.20 -4.98
N ARG A 305 -20.64 15.25 -5.30
CA ARG A 305 -20.91 16.66 -4.95
C ARG A 305 -21.21 17.56 -6.15
N ASN A 306 -21.04 17.06 -7.37
CA ASN A 306 -21.20 17.80 -8.61
C ASN A 306 -21.88 16.87 -9.64
N SER A 307 -22.96 16.21 -9.21
CA SER A 307 -23.73 15.22 -9.98
C SER A 307 -24.41 15.76 -11.24
N GLU A 308 -24.44 17.09 -11.36
CA GLU A 308 -25.00 17.88 -12.45
C GLU A 308 -24.00 18.19 -13.58
N LEU A 309 -22.70 17.89 -13.40
CA LEU A 309 -21.67 18.09 -14.42
C LEU A 309 -21.61 16.91 -15.40
N ASN A 310 -21.17 17.19 -16.63
CA ASN A 310 -20.85 16.13 -17.59
C ASN A 310 -19.48 15.48 -17.28
N GLU A 311 -19.17 14.37 -17.95
CA GLU A 311 -17.96 13.58 -17.70
C GLU A 311 -16.66 14.36 -17.93
N GLU A 312 -16.57 15.16 -18.99
CA GLU A 312 -15.39 15.99 -19.31
C GLU A 312 -15.19 17.12 -18.28
N GLU A 313 -16.27 17.79 -17.89
CA GLU A 313 -16.26 18.84 -16.85
C GLU A 313 -15.87 18.27 -15.48
N LEU A 314 -16.38 17.08 -15.16
CA LEU A 314 -16.08 16.35 -13.94
C LEU A 314 -14.62 15.88 -13.89
N GLU A 315 -14.09 15.35 -15.00
CA GLU A 315 -12.69 14.98 -15.11
C GLU A 315 -11.80 16.22 -14.96
N HIS A 316 -12.06 17.30 -15.71
CA HIS A 316 -11.29 18.54 -15.62
C HIS A 316 -11.24 19.11 -14.19
N LEU A 317 -12.40 19.14 -13.53
CA LEU A 317 -12.54 19.59 -12.14
C LEU A 317 -11.76 18.68 -11.18
N THR A 318 -11.76 17.37 -11.44
CA THR A 318 -11.07 16.36 -10.63
C THR A 318 -9.57 16.45 -10.80
N VAL A 319 -9.04 16.41 -12.03
CA VAL A 319 -7.62 16.57 -12.36
C VAL A 319 -7.06 17.83 -11.71
N ARG A 320 -7.74 18.97 -11.83
CA ARG A 320 -7.31 20.24 -11.23
C ARG A 320 -7.30 20.22 -9.69
N LYS A 321 -8.27 19.56 -9.06
CA LYS A 321 -8.32 19.42 -7.58
C LYS A 321 -7.25 18.45 -7.07
N VAL A 322 -7.13 17.27 -7.68
CA VAL A 322 -6.14 16.24 -7.32
C VAL A 322 -4.73 16.79 -7.52
N ALA A 323 -4.44 17.47 -8.65
CA ALA A 323 -3.15 18.11 -8.88
C ALA A 323 -2.75 19.08 -7.76
N LYS A 324 -3.69 19.89 -7.28
CA LYS A 324 -3.44 20.80 -6.16
C LYS A 324 -3.20 20.03 -4.85
N ILE A 325 -3.99 18.99 -4.57
CA ILE A 325 -3.84 18.15 -3.38
C ILE A 325 -2.47 17.45 -3.38
N PHE A 326 -2.04 16.86 -4.50
CA PHE A 326 -0.72 16.25 -4.66
C PHE A 326 0.41 17.29 -4.55
N ALA A 327 0.25 18.48 -5.14
CA ALA A 327 1.22 19.56 -4.99
C ALA A 327 1.36 19.99 -3.53
N ASP A 328 0.24 20.19 -2.84
CA ASP A 328 0.25 20.57 -1.43
C ASP A 328 0.84 19.44 -0.57
N SER A 329 0.56 18.16 -0.85
CA SER A 329 1.07 17.00 -0.07
C SER A 329 2.59 16.89 -0.02
N LEU A 330 3.30 17.26 -1.11
CA LEU A 330 4.76 17.41 -1.12
C LEU A 330 5.27 18.38 -0.03
N GLY A 331 4.46 19.35 0.37
CA GLY A 331 4.79 20.27 1.47
C GLY A 331 4.80 19.64 2.87
N TYR A 332 4.24 18.44 3.07
CA TYR A 332 4.01 17.89 4.41
C TYR A 332 5.29 17.43 5.12
N ASN A 333 6.12 16.65 4.41
CA ASN A 333 7.38 16.13 4.96
C ASN A 333 8.48 17.22 5.02
N ASP A 334 9.49 17.02 5.86
CA ASP A 334 10.64 17.92 6.00
C ASP A 334 11.64 17.70 4.84
N PRO A 335 11.91 18.70 3.96
CA PRO A 335 12.88 18.57 2.88
C PRO A 335 14.34 18.36 3.33
N GLY A 336 14.64 18.43 4.63
CA GLY A 336 15.95 18.08 5.18
C GLY A 336 16.12 16.61 5.55
N ARG A 337 15.07 15.79 5.52
CA ARG A 337 15.08 14.42 6.09
C ARG A 337 15.10 13.34 5.01
N GLY A 338 15.93 12.33 5.23
CA GLY A 338 16.04 11.16 4.38
C GLY A 338 14.86 10.19 4.54
N PRO A 339 14.69 9.24 3.60
CA PRO A 339 13.51 8.39 3.51
C PRO A 339 13.33 7.43 4.71
N GLU A 340 14.41 7.02 5.37
CA GLU A 340 14.38 6.16 6.57
C GLU A 340 14.03 6.94 7.86
N SER A 341 13.75 8.24 7.77
CA SER A 341 13.48 9.08 8.94
C SER A 341 12.11 8.77 9.55
N PRO A 342 11.98 8.60 10.89
CA PRO A 342 10.71 8.32 11.57
C PRO A 342 9.73 9.52 11.60
N TYR A 343 10.09 10.59 10.89
CA TYR A 343 9.35 11.83 10.69
C TYR A 343 8.79 11.95 9.26
N VAL A 344 9.07 10.99 8.37
CA VAL A 344 8.59 10.98 7.00
C VAL A 344 7.29 10.15 6.93
N SER A 345 6.23 10.80 6.45
CA SER A 345 4.92 10.18 6.23
C SER A 345 4.86 9.40 4.92
N ARG A 346 3.94 8.42 4.86
CA ARG A 346 3.56 7.74 3.62
C ARG A 346 2.73 8.65 2.71
N PHE A 347 2.71 8.38 1.41
CA PHE A 347 2.01 9.21 0.43
C PHE A 347 0.50 9.36 0.70
N HIS A 348 -0.19 8.27 1.06
CA HIS A 348 -1.61 8.30 1.49
C HIS A 348 -1.86 9.34 2.61
N GLU A 349 -1.02 9.34 3.65
CA GLU A 349 -1.15 10.27 4.77
C GLU A 349 -0.88 11.73 4.35
N SER A 350 0.10 11.97 3.48
CA SER A 350 0.36 13.33 2.98
C SER A 350 -0.78 13.85 2.10
N VAL A 351 -1.43 12.98 1.31
CA VAL A 351 -2.63 13.31 0.51
C VAL A 351 -3.85 13.55 1.39
N ALA A 352 -4.05 12.77 2.45
CA ALA A 352 -5.08 13.01 3.45
C ALA A 352 -4.86 14.35 4.17
N TRP A 353 -3.63 14.65 4.59
CA TRP A 353 -3.23 15.93 5.19
C TRP A 353 -3.48 17.12 4.25
N ALA A 354 -3.19 16.97 2.95
CA ALA A 354 -3.40 18.02 1.95
C ALA A 354 -4.88 18.38 1.73
N GLN A 355 -5.80 17.49 2.12
CA GLN A 355 -7.25 17.72 2.11
C GLN A 355 -7.81 18.33 3.40
N LEU A 356 -6.98 18.49 4.44
CA LEU A 356 -7.37 19.16 5.68
C LEU A 356 -7.37 20.70 5.52
N GLY A 357 -7.87 21.40 6.54
CA GLY A 357 -7.90 22.86 6.54
C GLY A 357 -6.62 23.46 7.10
N GLU A 358 -6.30 24.67 6.68
CA GLU A 358 -5.03 25.37 6.90
C GLU A 358 -4.53 25.36 8.36
N GLY A 359 -5.43 25.44 9.35
CA GLY A 359 -5.07 25.36 10.78
C GLY A 359 -4.55 23.98 11.19
N ALA A 360 -5.32 22.92 10.89
CA ALA A 360 -4.92 21.53 11.14
C ALA A 360 -3.67 21.15 10.33
N GLN A 361 -3.57 21.62 9.08
CA GLN A 361 -2.39 21.41 8.24
C GLN A 361 -1.12 21.97 8.89
N ARG A 362 -1.16 23.24 9.32
CA ARG A 362 -0.03 23.91 10.00
C ARG A 362 0.38 23.18 11.28
N GLN A 363 -0.59 22.78 12.10
CA GLN A 363 -0.31 22.00 13.31
C GLN A 363 0.36 20.66 12.98
N LEU A 364 -0.29 19.80 12.18
CA LEU A 364 0.23 18.47 11.84
C LEU A 364 1.60 18.51 11.16
N ARG A 365 1.86 19.51 10.30
CA ARG A 365 3.17 19.70 9.68
C ARG A 365 4.23 20.03 10.72
N GLY A 366 3.92 20.96 11.63
CA GLY A 366 4.80 21.30 12.76
C GLY A 366 5.07 20.11 13.69
N MET A 367 4.08 19.25 13.92
CA MET A 367 4.23 18.01 14.68
C MET A 367 5.09 16.99 13.92
N ARG A 368 4.82 16.76 12.64
CA ARG A 368 5.59 15.81 11.80
C ARG A 368 7.06 16.21 11.66
N GLN A 369 7.39 17.49 11.82
CA GLN A 369 8.76 18.00 11.89
C GLN A 369 9.40 17.91 13.29
N LYS A 370 8.64 17.79 14.38
CA LYS A 370 9.13 17.89 15.76
C LYS A 370 9.02 16.63 16.60
N ILE A 371 8.11 15.72 16.26
CA ILE A 371 7.72 14.57 17.10
C ILE A 371 7.87 13.27 16.30
N SER A 372 8.63 12.34 16.86
CA SER A 372 8.91 11.04 16.24
C SER A 372 7.73 10.09 16.45
N TYR A 373 7.44 9.24 15.46
CA TYR A 373 6.48 8.13 15.58
C TYR A 373 5.00 8.49 15.82
N SER A 374 4.54 9.71 15.50
CA SER A 374 3.09 10.00 15.50
C SER A 374 2.36 9.08 14.52
N ASN A 375 1.41 8.27 15.04
CA ASN A 375 0.54 7.39 14.28
C ASN A 375 -0.64 8.20 13.74
N LEU A 376 -0.66 8.49 12.44
CA LEU A 376 -1.66 9.38 11.81
C LEU A 376 -2.47 8.65 10.73
N LYS A 377 -2.66 7.33 10.88
CA LYS A 377 -3.20 6.45 9.84
C LYS A 377 -4.64 6.78 9.40
N ASN A 378 -5.46 7.33 10.30
CA ASN A 378 -6.87 7.62 10.01
C ASN A 378 -7.17 9.14 9.97
N ILE A 379 -6.21 10.02 9.63
CA ILE A 379 -6.44 11.49 9.63
C ILE A 379 -7.48 11.94 8.59
N GLU A 380 -7.71 11.16 7.54
CA GLU A 380 -8.72 11.39 6.50
C GLU A 380 -10.15 11.48 7.07
N ARG A 381 -10.43 10.86 8.22
CA ARG A 381 -11.71 11.02 8.95
C ARG A 381 -12.05 12.48 9.29
N PHE A 382 -11.05 13.37 9.32
CA PHE A 382 -11.19 14.79 9.60
C PHE A 382 -11.38 15.65 8.33
N ILE A 383 -11.32 15.07 7.13
CA ILE A 383 -11.64 15.78 5.88
C ILE A 383 -13.08 16.34 5.98
N GLY A 384 -13.23 17.62 5.64
CA GLY A 384 -14.47 18.38 5.82
C GLY A 384 -14.78 18.82 7.27
N LYS A 385 -14.00 18.38 8.26
CA LYS A 385 -14.18 18.72 9.71
C LYS A 385 -13.03 19.54 10.29
N SER A 386 -12.08 19.92 9.43
CA SER A 386 -10.84 20.66 9.68
C SER A 386 -10.90 22.15 9.29
N GLY A 387 -12.09 22.66 8.92
CA GLY A 387 -12.26 23.98 8.30
C GLY A 387 -11.89 25.17 9.20
N TYR A 388 -11.35 26.23 8.58
CA TYR A 388 -10.87 27.43 9.27
C TYR A 388 -11.85 28.59 9.12
N SER A 389 -12.47 29.05 10.20
CA SER A 389 -13.50 30.10 10.12
C SER A 389 -12.90 31.50 9.93
N GLN A 390 -13.50 32.30 9.03
CA GLN A 390 -13.10 33.70 8.80
C GLN A 390 -13.18 34.56 10.08
N LYS A 391 -14.15 34.28 10.96
CA LYS A 391 -14.27 34.93 12.28
C LYS A 391 -13.06 34.63 13.18
N ARG A 392 -12.52 33.40 13.16
CA ARG A 392 -11.30 33.05 13.91
C ARG A 392 -10.08 33.79 13.35
N LYS A 393 -9.91 33.83 12.02
CA LYS A 393 -8.82 34.59 11.36
C LYS A 393 -8.82 36.06 11.78
N SER A 394 -10.00 36.67 11.91
CA SER A 394 -10.16 38.04 12.43
C SER A 394 -9.69 38.17 13.89
N PHE A 395 -10.05 37.24 14.78
CA PHE A 395 -9.61 37.29 16.18
C PHE A 395 -8.12 37.04 16.37
N GLU A 396 -7.52 36.16 15.56
CA GLU A 396 -6.07 35.92 15.57
C GLU A 396 -5.29 37.13 15.06
N SER A 397 -5.79 37.79 14.00
CA SER A 397 -5.22 39.06 13.50
C SER A 397 -5.32 40.17 14.54
N GLU A 398 -6.41 40.24 15.30
CA GLU A 398 -6.58 41.19 16.40
C GLU A 398 -5.60 40.89 17.54
N SER A 399 -5.48 39.62 17.95
CA SER A 399 -4.54 39.16 18.98
C SER A 399 -3.09 39.46 18.60
N ALA A 400 -2.70 39.19 17.34
CA ALA A 400 -1.37 39.51 16.83
C ALA A 400 -1.10 41.03 16.83
N ARG A 401 -2.09 41.86 16.47
CA ARG A 401 -1.97 43.32 16.53
C ARG A 401 -1.80 43.83 17.96
N LEU A 402 -2.51 43.24 18.93
CA LEU A 402 -2.37 43.56 20.35
C LEU A 402 -0.97 43.16 20.88
N LYS A 403 -0.46 41.97 20.54
CA LYS A 403 0.90 41.55 20.89
C LYS A 403 1.98 42.45 20.28
N GLY A 404 1.84 42.82 19.01
CA GLY A 404 2.73 43.77 18.34
C GLY A 404 2.69 45.16 18.99
N ARG A 405 1.52 45.60 19.46
CA ARG A 405 1.36 46.86 20.20
C ARG A 405 2.00 46.81 21.58
N VAL A 406 1.87 45.72 22.35
CA VAL A 406 2.59 45.54 23.62
C VAL A 406 4.10 45.62 23.39
N LYS A 407 4.62 44.89 22.38
CA LYS A 407 6.04 44.93 22.02
C LYS A 407 6.50 46.35 21.68
N HIS A 408 5.76 47.05 20.82
CA HIS A 408 6.07 48.44 20.45
C HIS A 408 6.10 49.37 21.68
N ILE A 409 5.08 49.30 22.55
CA ILE A 409 5.05 50.10 23.78
C ILE A 409 6.27 49.79 24.65
N LEU A 410 6.65 48.52 24.82
CA LEU A 410 7.82 48.16 25.64
C LEU A 410 9.14 48.74 25.11
N GLU A 411 9.31 48.80 23.78
CA GLU A 411 10.48 49.34 23.07
C GLU A 411 10.61 50.87 23.13
N LEU A 412 9.54 51.61 23.48
CA LEU A 412 9.57 53.07 23.60
C LEU A 412 10.36 53.57 24.82
N SER A 413 10.89 54.80 24.73
CA SER A 413 11.44 55.50 25.89
C SER A 413 10.36 55.80 26.94
N LYS A 414 10.73 56.22 28.15
CA LYS A 414 9.76 56.52 29.20
C LYS A 414 8.83 57.68 28.80
N ASP A 415 9.38 58.73 28.22
CA ASP A 415 8.63 59.92 27.81
C ASP A 415 7.74 59.61 26.59
N ASP A 416 8.21 58.77 25.67
CA ASP A 416 7.42 58.31 24.52
C ASP A 416 6.25 57.38 24.94
N LYS A 417 6.40 56.60 26.01
CA LYS A 417 5.31 55.77 26.59
C LYS A 417 4.18 56.65 27.12
N GLU A 418 4.53 57.72 27.83
CA GLU A 418 3.60 58.73 28.35
C GLU A 418 2.85 59.41 27.18
N ALA A 419 3.58 59.86 26.16
CA ALA A 419 3.00 60.50 24.97
C ALA A 419 2.11 59.55 24.15
N PHE A 420 2.47 58.27 24.06
CA PHE A 420 1.65 57.24 23.43
C PHE A 420 0.34 57.02 24.19
N LEU A 421 0.39 56.92 25.52
CA LEU A 421 -0.78 56.73 26.38
C LEU A 421 -1.78 57.88 26.23
N VAL A 422 -1.32 59.14 26.30
CA VAL A 422 -2.18 60.33 26.13
C VAL A 422 -2.88 60.32 24.76
N LYS A 423 -2.13 60.04 23.69
CA LYS A 423 -2.67 59.98 22.32
C LYS A 423 -3.71 58.87 22.14
N GLU A 424 -3.49 57.72 22.78
CA GLU A 424 -4.38 56.57 22.73
C GLU A 424 -5.65 56.77 23.56
N ASN A 425 -5.54 57.34 24.77
CA ASN A 425 -6.69 57.69 25.61
C ASN A 425 -7.58 58.70 24.87
N ALA A 426 -7.00 59.76 24.28
CA ALA A 426 -7.73 60.72 23.46
C ALA A 426 -8.43 60.09 22.24
N PHE A 427 -7.82 59.08 21.60
CA PHE A 427 -8.44 58.35 20.48
C PHE A 427 -9.64 57.52 20.93
N GLU A 428 -9.54 56.81 22.05
CA GLU A 428 -10.65 56.00 22.58
C GLU A 428 -11.79 56.88 23.13
N ILE A 429 -11.50 57.99 23.81
CA ILE A 429 -12.50 58.99 24.23
C ILE A 429 -13.31 59.47 23.02
N LYS A 430 -12.63 59.98 21.98
CA LYS A 430 -13.28 60.46 20.75
C LYS A 430 -14.15 59.38 20.10
N LYS A 431 -13.69 58.12 20.12
CA LYS A 431 -14.42 56.97 19.57
C LYS A 431 -15.69 56.65 20.37
N GLN A 432 -15.71 56.86 21.68
CA GLN A 432 -16.93 56.76 22.50
C GLN A 432 -17.89 57.91 22.22
N GLU A 433 -17.40 59.15 22.06
CA GLU A 433 -18.22 60.31 21.67
C GLU A 433 -18.89 60.09 20.30
N GLU A 434 -18.12 59.71 19.28
CA GLU A 434 -18.65 59.41 17.94
C GLU A 434 -19.66 58.25 17.96
N TRP A 435 -19.48 57.25 18.82
CA TRP A 435 -20.44 56.15 18.97
C TRP A 435 -21.73 56.63 19.65
N ARG A 436 -21.61 57.42 20.72
CA ARG A 436 -22.73 58.03 21.44
C ARG A 436 -23.61 58.84 20.49
N GLU A 437 -23.02 59.71 19.67
CA GLU A 437 -23.75 60.50 18.67
C GLU A 437 -24.53 59.63 17.69
N LYS A 438 -23.88 58.63 17.10
CA LYS A 438 -24.48 57.71 16.11
C LYS A 438 -25.61 56.88 16.72
N GLU A 439 -25.44 56.36 17.93
CA GLU A 439 -26.44 55.53 18.60
C GLU A 439 -27.62 56.37 19.11
N VAL A 440 -27.38 57.55 19.67
CA VAL A 440 -28.44 58.51 20.03
C VAL A 440 -29.23 58.94 18.79
N ALA A 441 -28.57 59.20 17.65
CA ALA A 441 -29.25 59.47 16.39
C ALA A 441 -30.10 58.27 15.91
N ARG A 442 -29.60 57.03 16.04
CA ARG A 442 -30.33 55.79 15.71
C ARG A 442 -31.58 55.62 16.58
N ILE A 443 -31.45 55.80 17.89
CA ILE A 443 -32.55 55.71 18.87
C ILE A 443 -33.59 56.81 18.60
N ASN A 444 -33.16 58.05 18.36
CA ASN A 444 -34.04 59.15 18.00
C ASN A 444 -34.79 58.86 16.68
N HIS A 445 -34.12 58.40 15.63
CA HIS A 445 -34.76 58.04 14.37
C HIS A 445 -35.78 56.89 14.54
N LYS A 446 -35.40 55.82 15.26
CA LYS A 446 -36.27 54.68 15.61
C LYS A 446 -37.54 55.14 16.30
N TYR A 447 -37.43 55.94 17.36
CA TYR A 447 -38.60 56.34 18.15
C TYR A 447 -39.42 57.47 17.54
N ASN A 448 -38.82 58.44 16.85
CA ASN A 448 -39.58 59.45 16.12
C ASN A 448 -40.47 58.77 15.06
N LYS A 449 -39.90 57.84 14.28
CA LYS A 449 -40.64 57.03 13.29
C LYS A 449 -41.76 56.17 13.90
N LEU A 450 -41.65 55.77 15.17
CA LEU A 450 -42.71 55.06 15.90
C LEU A 450 -43.79 56.04 16.41
N ILE A 451 -43.40 57.21 16.90
CA ILE A 451 -44.29 58.28 17.35
C ILE A 451 -45.14 58.80 16.17
N ASP A 452 -44.51 59.14 15.04
CA ASP A 452 -45.15 59.67 13.83
C ASP A 452 -46.19 58.69 13.23
N LYS A 453 -45.95 57.39 13.39
CA LYS A 453 -46.85 56.32 12.91
C LYS A 453 -47.97 55.96 13.90
N THR A 454 -47.92 56.46 15.13
CA THR A 454 -48.85 56.07 16.21
C THR A 454 -49.94 57.12 16.38
N ARG A 455 -51.22 56.71 16.23
CA ARG A 455 -52.36 57.62 16.39
C ARG A 455 -52.85 57.84 17.83
N SER A 456 -52.40 57.00 18.78
CA SER A 456 -52.77 57.08 20.20
C SER A 456 -51.74 57.93 20.96
N GLU A 457 -52.19 59.01 21.60
CA GLU A 457 -51.29 59.94 22.30
C GLU A 457 -50.59 59.29 23.50
N GLU A 458 -51.31 58.49 24.30
CA GLU A 458 -50.73 57.69 25.39
C GLU A 458 -49.56 56.81 24.92
N ARG A 459 -49.68 56.20 23.73
CA ARG A 459 -48.62 55.36 23.16
C ARG A 459 -47.45 56.21 22.64
N LYS A 460 -47.70 57.42 22.12
CA LYS A 460 -46.62 58.36 21.77
C LYS A 460 -45.85 58.78 23.03
N ASP A 461 -46.52 59.08 24.13
CA ASP A 461 -45.89 59.41 25.41
C ASP A 461 -45.05 58.26 25.95
N VAL A 462 -45.54 57.02 25.86
CA VAL A 462 -44.75 55.83 26.21
C VAL A 462 -43.50 55.70 25.33
N PHE A 463 -43.60 55.95 24.02
CA PHE A 463 -42.43 55.95 23.13
C PHE A 463 -41.47 57.12 23.39
N ALA A 464 -41.98 58.32 23.70
CA ALA A 464 -41.16 59.47 24.07
C ALA A 464 -40.42 59.25 25.40
N LYS A 465 -41.06 58.61 26.38
CA LYS A 465 -40.43 58.22 27.65
C LYS A 465 -39.36 57.14 27.44
N ARG A 466 -39.64 56.10 26.62
CA ARG A 466 -38.64 55.08 26.24
C ARG A 466 -37.47 55.66 25.45
N ARG A 467 -37.71 56.62 24.54
CA ARG A 467 -36.65 57.34 23.81
C ARG A 467 -35.71 58.08 24.77
N LYS A 468 -36.27 58.85 25.72
CA LYS A 468 -35.49 59.56 26.74
C LYS A 468 -34.69 58.57 27.60
N GLU A 469 -35.27 57.44 27.97
CA GLU A 469 -34.61 56.42 28.79
C GLU A 469 -33.47 55.70 28.05
N GLU A 470 -33.68 55.22 26.80
CA GLU A 470 -32.61 54.60 26.00
C GLU A 470 -31.45 55.60 25.72
N VAL A 471 -31.76 56.85 25.39
CA VAL A 471 -30.74 57.92 25.20
C VAL A 471 -30.00 58.25 26.50
N ARG A 472 -30.68 58.21 27.65
CA ARG A 472 -30.06 58.43 28.96
C ARG A 472 -29.11 57.28 29.33
N LYS A 473 -29.50 56.03 29.12
CA LYS A 473 -28.63 54.86 29.34
C LYS A 473 -27.37 54.93 28.49
N VAL A 474 -27.52 55.10 27.17
CA VAL A 474 -26.39 55.28 26.24
C VAL A 474 -25.47 56.44 26.67
N THR A 475 -26.04 57.54 27.17
CA THR A 475 -25.25 58.66 27.70
C THR A 475 -24.48 58.29 28.97
N ILE A 476 -25.10 57.61 29.94
CA ILE A 476 -24.44 57.22 31.19
C ILE A 476 -23.30 56.22 30.89
N ASP A 477 -23.60 55.17 30.11
CA ASP A 477 -22.64 54.12 29.76
C ASP A 477 -21.41 54.70 29.02
N THR A 478 -21.61 55.68 28.14
CA THR A 478 -20.51 56.33 27.41
C THR A 478 -19.76 57.36 28.25
N SER A 479 -20.43 58.11 29.12
CA SER A 479 -19.75 59.02 30.06
C SER A 479 -18.83 58.25 31.01
N SER A 480 -19.27 57.11 31.57
CA SER A 480 -18.41 56.27 32.42
C SER A 480 -17.25 55.61 31.65
N GLN A 481 -17.43 55.29 30.36
CA GLN A 481 -16.32 54.84 29.49
C GLN A 481 -15.31 55.96 29.24
N ILE A 482 -15.76 57.20 29.01
CA ILE A 482 -14.89 58.36 28.81
C ILE A 482 -14.09 58.66 30.08
N GLU A 483 -14.75 58.75 31.24
CA GLU A 483 -14.12 58.96 32.55
C GLU A 483 -13.06 57.87 32.86
N TYR A 484 -13.32 56.62 32.48
CA TYR A 484 -12.33 55.54 32.58
C TYR A 484 -11.08 55.82 31.71
N PHE A 485 -11.25 56.23 30.44
CA PHE A 485 -10.11 56.50 29.56
C PHE A 485 -9.37 57.79 29.91
N GLU A 486 -10.03 58.80 30.47
CA GLU A 486 -9.37 60.01 31.00
C GLU A 486 -8.39 59.68 32.13
N ASN A 487 -8.74 58.70 32.98
CA ASN A 487 -7.97 58.31 34.16
C ASN A 487 -7.10 57.04 33.94
N ARG A 488 -7.04 56.48 32.73
CA ARG A 488 -6.34 55.21 32.46
C ARG A 488 -4.81 55.36 32.45
N THR A 489 -4.14 54.64 33.35
CA THR A 489 -2.67 54.54 33.44
C THR A 489 -2.06 53.56 32.41
N LEU A 490 -0.72 53.54 32.31
CA LEU A 490 0.00 52.59 31.45
C LEU A 490 -0.29 51.12 31.82
N ASP A 491 -0.32 50.80 33.12
CA ASP A 491 -0.66 49.46 33.61
C ASP A 491 -2.14 49.12 33.34
N GLY A 492 -3.04 50.12 33.45
CA GLY A 492 -4.43 49.98 33.03
C GLY A 492 -4.56 49.64 31.55
N LEU A 493 -3.76 50.29 30.69
CA LEU A 493 -3.70 49.98 29.26
C LEU A 493 -3.15 48.57 28.99
N PHE A 494 -2.14 48.11 29.72
CA PHE A 494 -1.66 46.73 29.60
C PHE A 494 -2.74 45.73 30.05
N SER A 495 -3.42 45.97 31.17
CA SER A 495 -4.52 45.13 31.66
C SER A 495 -5.70 45.06 30.68
N ASP A 496 -6.06 46.18 30.03
CA ASP A 496 -7.05 46.20 28.95
C ASP A 496 -6.64 45.29 27.77
N ILE A 497 -5.37 45.39 27.37
CA ILE A 497 -4.83 44.59 26.28
C ILE A 497 -4.79 43.10 26.65
N GLU A 498 -4.42 42.76 27.89
CA GLU A 498 -4.39 41.39 28.40
C GLU A 498 -5.79 40.77 28.47
N LYS A 499 -6.75 41.44 29.12
CA LYS A 499 -8.17 41.03 29.15
C LYS A 499 -8.71 40.82 27.74
N ARG A 500 -8.35 41.70 26.80
CA ARG A 500 -8.75 41.54 25.39
C ARG A 500 -8.05 40.35 24.71
N GLN A 501 -6.76 40.13 24.95
CA GLN A 501 -6.03 38.97 24.44
C GLN A 501 -6.59 37.65 25.00
N GLU A 502 -6.97 37.61 26.27
CA GLU A 502 -7.57 36.44 26.90
C GLU A 502 -8.95 36.12 26.30
N LEU A 503 -9.81 37.14 26.19
CA LEU A 503 -11.13 37.02 25.55
C LEU A 503 -11.02 36.60 24.07
N LEU A 504 -10.01 37.09 23.33
CA LEU A 504 -9.73 36.63 21.98
C LEU A 504 -9.24 35.18 21.97
N SER A 505 -8.37 34.79 22.88
CA SER A 505 -7.87 33.41 23.02
C SER A 505 -9.02 32.43 23.27
N ARG A 506 -9.90 32.71 24.24
CA ARG A 506 -11.14 31.93 24.49
C ARG A 506 -12.03 31.85 23.23
N ARG A 507 -12.15 32.94 22.46
CA ARG A 507 -12.94 32.99 21.20
C ARG A 507 -12.31 32.24 20.03
N ILE A 508 -10.98 32.14 19.98
CA ILE A 508 -10.20 31.36 19.01
C ILE A 508 -10.34 29.88 19.36
N GLU A 509 -10.12 29.52 20.63
CA GLU A 509 -10.17 28.16 21.16
C GLU A 509 -11.54 27.49 20.92
N LYS A 510 -12.63 28.21 21.24
CA LYS A 510 -14.01 27.76 20.94
C LYS A 510 -14.25 27.50 19.44
N ARG A 511 -13.45 28.12 18.55
CA ARG A 511 -13.55 28.04 17.08
C ARG A 511 -12.45 27.21 16.42
N LYS A 512 -11.68 26.43 17.17
CA LYS A 512 -10.85 25.35 16.61
C LYS A 512 -11.73 24.30 15.95
N SER A 513 -11.26 23.76 14.82
CA SER A 513 -11.90 22.66 14.10
C SER A 513 -11.79 21.34 14.88
N LEU A 514 -12.57 20.32 14.52
CA LEU A 514 -12.51 19.02 15.23
C LEU A 514 -11.13 18.35 15.09
N ALA A 515 -10.45 18.55 13.95
CA ALA A 515 -9.09 18.10 13.73
C ALA A 515 -8.12 18.74 14.74
N GLU A 516 -8.13 20.07 14.85
CA GLU A 516 -7.25 20.79 15.77
C GLU A 516 -7.51 20.44 17.23
N LYS A 517 -8.77 20.13 17.60
CA LYS A 517 -9.13 19.67 18.94
C LYS A 517 -8.62 18.26 19.25
N ALA A 518 -8.69 17.34 18.29
CA ALA A 518 -8.12 16.00 18.43
C ALA A 518 -6.59 16.06 18.56
N ILE A 519 -5.97 16.93 17.75
CA ILE A 519 -4.54 17.23 17.79
C ILE A 519 -4.14 17.80 19.16
N ASP A 520 -4.84 18.83 19.65
CA ASP A 520 -4.56 19.42 20.96
C ASP A 520 -4.64 18.37 22.07
N LEU A 521 -5.68 17.52 22.08
CA LEU A 521 -5.85 16.44 23.06
C LEU A 521 -4.72 15.41 23.00
N HIS A 522 -4.36 14.94 21.80
CA HIS A 522 -3.21 14.04 21.62
C HIS A 522 -1.94 14.66 22.21
N PHE A 523 -1.56 15.86 21.77
CA PHE A 523 -0.26 16.42 22.17
C PHE A 523 -0.22 16.99 23.59
N GLN A 524 -1.34 17.46 24.17
CA GLN A 524 -1.38 17.98 25.53
C GLN A 524 -1.51 16.89 26.60
N LEU A 525 -2.01 15.69 26.26
CA LEU A 525 -2.31 14.62 27.23
C LEU A 525 -1.48 13.34 27.06
N GLU A 526 -0.91 13.08 25.87
CA GLU A 526 -0.20 11.82 25.53
C GLU A 526 1.32 11.95 25.38
N VAL A 527 1.85 13.17 25.22
CA VAL A 527 3.29 13.40 25.07
C VAL A 527 3.92 13.83 26.39
N ASP A 528 5.05 13.20 26.71
CA ASP A 528 5.94 13.55 27.82
C ASP A 528 6.51 14.97 27.61
N GLN A 529 6.11 15.93 28.45
CA GLN A 529 6.44 17.35 28.30
C GLN A 529 7.36 17.82 29.42
N GLN A 530 8.48 18.45 29.06
CA GLN A 530 9.18 19.34 29.98
C GLN A 530 8.48 20.70 29.96
N LYS A 531 7.84 21.06 31.07
CA LYS A 531 7.30 22.42 31.29
C LYS A 531 8.19 23.15 32.28
N TRP A 532 8.45 24.42 32.01
CA TRP A 532 9.01 25.31 33.02
C TRP A 532 7.95 25.54 34.08
N ASP A 533 8.25 25.15 35.31
CA ASP A 533 7.46 25.45 36.49
C ASP A 533 7.95 26.75 37.10
N ASN A 534 7.06 27.74 37.24
CA ASN A 534 7.40 29.04 37.81
C ASN A 534 7.61 28.98 39.33
N ASP A 535 6.96 28.02 40.01
CA ASP A 535 7.02 27.91 41.47
C ASP A 535 8.29 27.17 41.92
N SER A 536 8.85 26.31 41.05
CA SER A 536 10.10 25.58 41.30
C SER A 536 11.32 26.11 40.53
N GLU A 537 11.15 27.08 39.63
CA GLU A 537 12.15 27.56 38.66
C GLU A 537 12.92 26.42 37.93
N GLU A 538 12.23 25.31 37.61
CA GLU A 538 12.84 24.14 36.97
C GLU A 538 11.97 23.59 35.83
N TYR A 539 12.59 22.88 34.88
CA TYR A 539 11.88 22.08 33.88
C TYR A 539 11.32 20.79 34.47
N VAL A 540 10.11 20.85 35.01
CA VAL A 540 9.37 19.68 35.50
C VAL A 540 8.90 18.81 34.33
N ARG A 541 9.17 17.50 34.44
CA ARG A 541 8.78 16.49 33.45
C ARG A 541 7.37 15.98 33.74
N VAL A 542 6.40 16.49 32.99
CA VAL A 542 5.00 16.06 33.02
C VAL A 542 4.89 14.73 32.26
N LYS A 543 4.78 13.63 33.01
CA LYS A 543 4.50 12.30 32.44
C LYS A 543 3.14 12.31 31.72
N PRO A 544 3.00 11.58 30.60
CA PRO A 544 1.71 11.40 29.95
C PRO A 544 0.74 10.62 30.83
N SER A 545 -0.56 10.76 30.56
CA SER A 545 -1.61 10.02 31.28
C SER A 545 -1.38 8.51 31.21
N ARG A 546 -1.66 7.82 32.33
CA ARG A 546 -1.61 6.34 32.40
C ARG A 546 -2.59 5.65 31.43
N TYR A 547 -3.62 6.36 30.98
CA TYR A 547 -4.66 5.85 30.09
C TYR A 547 -4.47 6.17 28.61
N SER A 548 -3.40 6.90 28.24
CA SER A 548 -3.18 7.32 26.86
C SER A 548 -3.11 6.14 25.87
N VAL A 549 -2.58 4.99 26.32
CA VAL A 549 -2.52 3.75 25.53
C VAL A 549 -3.92 3.19 25.21
N CYS A 550 -4.96 3.53 25.98
CA CYS A 550 -6.33 3.03 25.82
C CYS A 550 -7.12 3.74 24.72
N LEU A 551 -6.84 5.03 24.43
CA LEU A 551 -7.65 5.87 23.54
C LEU A 551 -6.78 6.79 22.67
N ASP A 552 -6.70 6.50 21.39
CA ASP A 552 -6.01 7.34 20.40
C ASP A 552 -6.95 8.43 19.88
N TRP A 553 -6.68 9.70 20.21
CA TRP A 553 -7.53 10.85 19.84
C TRP A 553 -7.66 11.08 18.34
N ILE A 554 -6.67 10.66 17.56
CA ILE A 554 -6.63 10.88 16.12
C ILE A 554 -7.28 9.69 15.42
N ASN A 555 -6.85 8.47 15.74
CA ASN A 555 -7.26 7.28 14.99
C ASN A 555 -8.58 6.67 15.46
N ASP A 556 -8.84 6.67 16.78
CA ASP A 556 -9.88 5.83 17.39
C ASP A 556 -11.03 6.66 18.02
N ALA A 557 -10.75 7.79 18.68
CA ALA A 557 -11.74 8.52 19.49
C ALA A 557 -12.94 9.06 18.69
N PRO A 558 -14.20 8.92 19.13
CA PRO A 558 -15.36 9.49 18.44
C PRO A 558 -15.37 11.03 18.44
N LEU A 559 -15.83 11.62 17.34
CA LEU A 559 -15.82 13.08 17.10
C LEU A 559 -16.56 13.91 18.17
N GLY A 560 -17.64 13.37 18.73
CA GLY A 560 -18.38 14.01 19.82
C GLY A 560 -17.62 14.00 21.15
N VAL A 561 -16.82 12.96 21.40
CA VAL A 561 -15.97 12.82 22.59
C VAL A 561 -14.82 13.83 22.51
N ILE A 562 -14.12 13.90 21.37
CA ILE A 562 -13.10 14.93 21.07
C ILE A 562 -13.62 16.35 21.40
N LYS A 563 -14.85 16.70 21.00
CA LYS A 563 -15.43 18.03 21.28
C LYS A 563 -15.62 18.29 22.79
N ARG A 564 -16.01 17.29 23.58
CA ARG A 564 -16.25 17.42 25.03
C ARG A 564 -14.95 17.35 25.83
N SER A 565 -14.06 16.41 25.52
CA SER A 565 -12.74 16.30 26.13
C SER A 565 -11.89 17.54 25.91
N HIS A 566 -11.95 18.14 24.71
CA HIS A 566 -11.27 19.42 24.44
C HIS A 566 -11.85 20.57 25.28
N LYS A 567 -13.18 20.60 25.50
CA LYS A 567 -13.80 21.57 26.41
C LYS A 567 -13.27 21.40 27.85
N ARG A 568 -13.27 20.17 28.37
CA ARG A 568 -12.74 19.82 29.72
C ARG A 568 -11.26 20.20 29.87
N MET A 569 -10.45 19.96 28.85
CA MET A 569 -9.04 20.37 28.78
C MET A 569 -8.85 21.88 28.87
N VAL A 570 -9.70 22.67 28.20
CA VAL A 570 -9.69 24.14 28.27
C VAL A 570 -10.21 24.66 29.62
N GLU A 571 -11.03 23.87 30.31
CA GLU A 571 -11.52 24.13 31.67
C GLU A 571 -10.52 23.72 32.77
N GLY A 572 -9.34 23.19 32.41
CA GLY A 572 -8.27 22.85 33.36
C GLY A 572 -8.40 21.48 34.04
N VAL A 573 -9.29 20.61 33.56
CA VAL A 573 -9.46 19.25 34.08
C VAL A 573 -8.17 18.42 33.88
N SER A 574 -7.86 17.52 34.82
CA SER A 574 -6.63 16.70 34.76
C SER A 574 -6.61 15.77 33.55
N ALA A 575 -5.41 15.40 33.08
CA ALA A 575 -5.26 14.55 31.90
C ALA A 575 -5.88 13.16 32.09
N ASP A 576 -5.67 12.56 33.27
CA ASP A 576 -6.24 11.26 33.61
C ASP A 576 -7.78 11.32 33.65
N ASP A 577 -8.36 12.35 34.27
CA ASP A 577 -9.83 12.51 34.31
C ASP A 577 -10.41 12.77 32.92
N ILE A 578 -9.71 13.48 32.03
CA ILE A 578 -10.15 13.66 30.63
C ILE A 578 -10.21 12.32 29.89
N TYR A 579 -9.22 11.43 30.08
CA TYR A 579 -9.24 10.09 29.50
C TYR A 579 -10.34 9.22 30.12
N VAL A 580 -10.46 9.20 31.46
CA VAL A 580 -11.51 8.46 32.19
C VAL A 580 -12.89 8.89 31.70
N LEU A 581 -13.19 10.19 31.69
CA LEU A 581 -14.46 10.72 31.20
C LEU A 581 -14.69 10.47 29.70
N ALA A 582 -13.63 10.40 28.89
CA ALA A 582 -13.75 10.08 27.47
C ALA A 582 -14.03 8.60 27.21
N ILE A 583 -13.40 7.71 27.98
CA ILE A 583 -13.59 6.27 27.91
C ILE A 583 -14.98 5.90 28.46
N GLY A 584 -15.39 6.50 29.59
CA GLY A 584 -16.76 6.42 30.09
C GLY A 584 -17.80 6.94 29.08
N ASP A 585 -17.59 8.13 28.49
CA ASP A 585 -18.43 8.69 27.41
C ASP A 585 -18.58 7.74 26.19
N ILE A 586 -17.59 6.86 25.93
CA ILE A 586 -17.61 5.86 24.86
C ILE A 586 -18.41 4.64 25.30
N PHE A 587 -18.12 4.06 26.47
CA PHE A 587 -18.81 2.87 26.97
C PHE A 587 -20.28 3.14 27.31
N GLN A 588 -20.63 4.32 27.87
CA GLN A 588 -22.01 4.70 28.20
C GLN A 588 -22.96 4.67 26.98
N LYS A 589 -22.42 4.80 25.76
CA LYS A 589 -23.18 4.73 24.51
C LYS A 589 -23.44 3.30 24.01
N VAL A 590 -22.64 2.33 24.46
CA VAL A 590 -22.62 0.96 23.93
C VAL A 590 -22.97 -0.07 25.00
N LEU A 591 -22.85 0.24 26.29
CA LEU A 591 -23.26 -0.65 27.37
C LEU A 591 -24.72 -0.42 27.77
N ASN A 592 -25.39 -1.52 28.13
CA ASN A 592 -26.77 -1.52 28.60
C ASN A 592 -26.95 -0.73 29.91
N ASP A 593 -25.96 -0.82 30.79
CA ASP A 593 -26.05 -0.42 32.20
C ASP A 593 -24.90 0.53 32.59
N SER A 594 -25.25 1.60 33.33
CA SER A 594 -24.28 2.53 33.92
C SER A 594 -23.43 1.88 35.01
N GLU A 595 -23.98 0.93 35.79
CA GLU A 595 -23.22 0.28 36.86
C GLU A 595 -22.06 -0.55 36.29
N GLN A 596 -22.19 -1.09 35.07
CA GLN A 596 -21.10 -1.76 34.36
C GLN A 596 -20.02 -0.78 33.88
N VAL A 597 -20.42 0.44 33.47
CA VAL A 597 -19.48 1.51 33.14
C VAL A 597 -18.74 1.95 34.40
N ASP A 598 -19.45 2.21 35.50
CA ASP A 598 -18.87 2.66 36.77
C ASP A 598 -17.90 1.61 37.35
N ASN A 599 -18.25 0.32 37.31
CA ASN A 599 -17.35 -0.77 37.70
C ASN A 599 -16.10 -0.85 36.81
N LEU A 600 -16.24 -0.67 35.49
CA LEU A 600 -15.11 -0.63 34.57
C LEU A 600 -14.20 0.57 34.83
N MET A 601 -14.78 1.76 35.03
CA MET A 601 -14.03 2.97 35.35
C MET A 601 -13.36 2.88 36.72
N TRP A 602 -14.02 2.28 37.72
CA TRP A 602 -13.45 2.03 39.05
C TRP A 602 -12.25 1.10 38.98
N ARG A 603 -12.34 -0.01 38.24
CA ARG A 603 -11.19 -0.89 37.97
C ARG A 603 -10.05 -0.10 37.36
N MET A 604 -10.31 0.68 36.30
CA MET A 604 -9.29 1.55 35.70
C MET A 604 -8.68 2.55 36.69
N TYR A 605 -9.44 3.09 37.65
CA TYR A 605 -8.97 4.06 38.63
C TYR A 605 -8.08 3.43 39.74
N GLY A 606 -8.38 2.20 40.14
CA GLY A 606 -7.98 1.57 41.40
C GLY A 606 -6.54 1.07 41.56
N ASN A 607 -5.60 1.37 40.64
CA ASN A 607 -4.21 0.87 40.67
C ASN A 607 -4.10 -0.68 40.70
N ASP A 608 -4.97 -1.40 39.99
CA ASP A 608 -4.77 -2.84 39.77
C ASP A 608 -3.70 -3.05 38.70
N ASP A 609 -2.47 -3.38 39.12
CA ASP A 609 -1.31 -3.64 38.26
C ASP A 609 -1.54 -4.78 37.25
N ASN A 610 -2.66 -5.53 37.35
CA ASN A 610 -3.04 -6.63 36.45
C ASN A 610 -4.02 -6.24 35.33
N LEU A 611 -4.41 -4.96 35.20
CA LEU A 611 -5.33 -4.56 34.11
C LEU A 611 -4.66 -4.66 32.74
N ASP A 612 -5.17 -5.59 31.91
CA ASP A 612 -4.74 -5.72 30.50
C ASP A 612 -5.20 -4.49 29.69
N VAL A 613 -4.29 -3.52 29.60
CA VAL A 613 -4.42 -2.29 28.81
C VAL A 613 -4.71 -2.57 27.34
N TYR A 614 -4.25 -3.71 26.78
CA TYR A 614 -4.55 -4.08 25.39
C TYR A 614 -6.00 -4.56 25.24
N ALA A 615 -6.52 -5.35 26.18
CA ALA A 615 -7.93 -5.72 26.20
C ALA A 615 -8.84 -4.48 26.31
N ILE A 616 -8.53 -3.54 27.21
CA ILE A 616 -9.27 -2.27 27.33
C ILE A 616 -9.21 -1.48 26.03
N ARG A 617 -8.02 -1.33 25.42
CA ARG A 617 -7.85 -0.62 24.14
C ARG A 617 -8.71 -1.24 23.02
N ASN A 618 -8.78 -2.57 22.94
CA ASN A 618 -9.59 -3.25 21.94
C ASN A 618 -11.10 -3.05 22.19
N MET A 619 -11.54 -3.12 23.45
CA MET A 619 -12.92 -2.80 23.84
C MET A 619 -13.28 -1.34 23.55
N VAL A 620 -12.41 -0.37 23.86
CA VAL A 620 -12.62 1.06 23.57
C VAL A 620 -12.70 1.32 22.06
N ARG A 621 -11.87 0.65 21.26
CA ARG A 621 -11.93 0.72 19.79
C ARG A 621 -13.24 0.18 19.22
N LEU A 622 -13.63 -1.00 19.68
CA LEU A 622 -14.89 -1.63 19.28
C LEU A 622 -16.08 -0.75 19.68
N ALA A 623 -16.17 -0.34 20.95
CA ALA A 623 -17.18 0.58 21.43
C ALA A 623 -17.17 1.92 20.67
N GLY A 624 -15.99 2.45 20.31
CA GLY A 624 -15.86 3.65 19.48
C GLY A 624 -16.55 3.50 18.12
N ARG A 625 -16.40 2.35 17.45
CA ARG A 625 -17.11 2.02 16.20
C ARG A 625 -18.62 1.83 16.41
N LEU A 626 -18.98 1.01 17.42
CA LEU A 626 -20.37 0.72 17.78
C LEU A 626 -21.16 1.94 18.27
N SER A 627 -20.50 2.96 18.81
CA SER A 627 -21.14 4.19 19.32
C SER A 627 -21.96 4.99 18.28
N LYS A 628 -21.91 4.59 17.01
CA LYS A 628 -22.70 5.09 15.87
C LYS A 628 -23.98 4.29 15.59
N SER A 629 -24.03 2.99 15.91
CA SER A 629 -25.19 2.13 15.56
C SER A 629 -26.38 2.34 16.48
N GLY A 630 -26.16 2.87 17.69
CA GLY A 630 -27.22 3.07 18.70
C GLY A 630 -27.57 1.79 19.48
N GLU A 631 -27.07 0.64 19.03
CA GLU A 631 -27.20 -0.66 19.68
C GLU A 631 -26.42 -0.73 20.98
N LYS A 632 -27.00 -1.38 21.99
CA LYS A 632 -26.38 -1.60 23.30
C LYS A 632 -26.10 -3.09 23.55
N LEU A 633 -25.05 -3.34 24.30
CA LEU A 633 -24.48 -4.65 24.62
C LEU A 633 -24.32 -4.80 26.14
N SER A 634 -24.26 -6.04 26.62
CA SER A 634 -23.65 -6.34 27.91
C SER A 634 -22.12 -6.21 27.84
N TYR A 635 -21.49 -5.97 28.99
CA TYR A 635 -20.02 -5.95 29.08
C TYR A 635 -19.38 -7.24 28.54
N SER A 636 -19.95 -8.41 28.85
CA SER A 636 -19.46 -9.71 28.40
C SER A 636 -19.49 -9.90 26.87
N GLU A 637 -20.53 -9.39 26.20
CA GLU A 637 -20.60 -9.44 24.73
C GLU A 637 -19.55 -8.52 24.11
N LEU A 638 -19.40 -7.30 24.64
CA LEU A 638 -18.39 -6.35 24.16
C LEU A 638 -16.96 -6.88 24.38
N GLU A 639 -16.69 -7.51 25.51
CA GLU A 639 -15.39 -8.14 25.80
C GLU A 639 -15.12 -9.32 24.85
N ALA A 640 -16.10 -10.20 24.63
CA ALA A 640 -15.97 -11.32 23.70
C ALA A 640 -15.71 -10.85 22.25
N MET A 641 -16.55 -9.94 21.74
CA MET A 641 -16.40 -9.38 20.39
C MET A 641 -15.07 -8.62 20.22
N SER A 642 -14.52 -8.01 21.28
CA SER A 642 -13.23 -7.30 21.21
C SER A 642 -12.02 -8.20 20.95
N LYS A 643 -12.19 -9.53 21.08
CA LYS A 643 -11.16 -10.55 20.84
C LYS A 643 -11.19 -11.10 19.40
N GLN A 644 -12.20 -10.73 18.60
CA GLN A 644 -12.41 -11.16 17.22
C GLN A 644 -12.04 -10.07 16.19
N ASP A 645 -12.02 -10.40 14.89
CA ASP A 645 -11.73 -9.44 13.82
C ASP A 645 -12.92 -8.51 13.52
N THR A 646 -12.97 -7.40 14.24
CA THR A 646 -14.02 -6.38 14.12
C THR A 646 -13.66 -5.23 13.17
N ARG A 647 -12.67 -5.39 12.28
CA ARG A 647 -12.19 -4.33 11.37
C ARG A 647 -13.31 -3.72 10.51
N TRP A 648 -14.20 -4.55 9.98
CA TRP A 648 -15.26 -4.16 9.03
C TRP A 648 -16.66 -4.11 9.66
N ILE A 649 -16.75 -4.03 10.99
CA ILE A 649 -18.03 -4.08 11.71
C ILE A 649 -18.98 -2.93 11.34
N GLU A 650 -18.45 -1.76 10.99
CA GLU A 650 -19.27 -0.63 10.54
C GLU A 650 -19.91 -0.88 9.16
N GLU A 651 -19.27 -1.63 8.26
CA GLU A 651 -19.84 -2.00 6.96
C GLU A 651 -20.94 -3.03 7.10
N SER A 652 -20.76 -4.01 7.99
CA SER A 652 -21.79 -5.00 8.32
C SER A 652 -23.01 -4.35 9.00
N LEU A 653 -22.81 -3.49 10.01
CA LEU A 653 -23.91 -2.80 10.70
C LEU A 653 -24.64 -1.75 9.84
N ALA A 654 -24.08 -1.37 8.68
CA ALA A 654 -24.77 -0.52 7.72
C ALA A 654 -25.84 -1.27 6.88
N MET A 655 -25.80 -2.62 6.87
CA MET A 655 -26.72 -3.46 6.10
C MET A 655 -27.49 -4.48 6.95
N PHE A 656 -26.98 -4.87 8.12
CA PHE A 656 -27.56 -5.93 8.97
C PHE A 656 -27.76 -5.48 10.42
N PRO A 657 -28.78 -6.02 11.11
CA PRO A 657 -28.96 -5.79 12.55
C PRO A 657 -27.80 -6.40 13.35
N MET A 658 -27.54 -5.87 14.55
CA MET A 658 -26.46 -6.35 15.43
C MET A 658 -26.57 -7.85 15.77
N THR A 659 -27.79 -8.41 15.81
CA THR A 659 -28.02 -9.86 15.98
C THR A 659 -27.27 -10.69 14.94
N ASP A 660 -27.32 -10.25 13.69
CA ASP A 660 -26.79 -10.97 12.54
C ASP A 660 -25.28 -10.78 12.46
N VAL A 661 -24.81 -9.57 12.75
CA VAL A 661 -23.37 -9.25 12.82
C VAL A 661 -22.66 -10.07 13.91
N LYS A 662 -23.33 -10.34 15.05
CA LYS A 662 -22.83 -11.31 16.04
C LYS A 662 -22.73 -12.71 15.46
N ARG A 663 -23.79 -13.21 14.81
CA ARG A 663 -23.76 -14.54 14.15
C ARG A 663 -22.64 -14.64 13.10
N PHE A 664 -22.33 -13.57 12.37
CA PHE A 664 -21.20 -13.56 11.43
C PHE A 664 -19.84 -13.66 12.15
N LEU A 665 -19.66 -12.94 13.26
CA LEU A 665 -18.46 -13.00 14.10
C LEU A 665 -18.28 -14.38 14.77
N ASP A 666 -19.36 -14.98 15.26
CA ASP A 666 -19.36 -16.31 15.90
C ASP A 666 -19.01 -17.44 14.92
N ASN A 667 -19.20 -17.21 13.61
CA ASN A 667 -18.78 -18.11 12.52
C ASN A 667 -17.43 -17.71 11.91
N GLU A 668 -16.65 -16.87 12.59
CA GLU A 668 -15.32 -16.36 12.16
C GLU A 668 -15.31 -15.69 10.77
N LEU A 669 -16.45 -15.16 10.32
CA LEU A 669 -16.60 -14.61 8.98
C LEU A 669 -15.95 -13.22 8.84
N ASN A 670 -15.42 -12.96 7.65
CA ASN A 670 -14.93 -11.64 7.29
C ASN A 670 -16.11 -10.67 7.12
N LEU A 671 -16.26 -9.71 8.05
CA LEU A 671 -17.37 -8.74 8.06
C LEU A 671 -17.44 -7.79 6.84
N SER A 672 -16.44 -7.78 5.95
CA SER A 672 -16.53 -7.08 4.65
C SER A 672 -17.10 -7.95 3.52
N LEU A 673 -17.15 -9.27 3.69
CA LEU A 673 -17.59 -10.22 2.67
C LEU A 673 -19.13 -10.31 2.63
N VAL A 674 -19.77 -10.42 3.79
CA VAL A 674 -21.22 -10.61 3.89
C VAL A 674 -22.03 -9.46 3.27
N PRO A 675 -21.69 -8.16 3.50
CA PRO A 675 -22.40 -7.04 2.86
C PRO A 675 -22.27 -7.05 1.33
N LYS A 676 -21.16 -7.55 0.79
CA LYS A 676 -20.91 -7.62 -0.66
C LYS A 676 -21.72 -8.73 -1.31
N ILE A 677 -21.71 -9.93 -0.73
CA ILE A 677 -22.53 -11.07 -1.19
C ILE A 677 -24.01 -10.65 -1.19
N SER A 678 -24.51 -10.06 -0.10
CA SER A 678 -25.89 -9.58 -0.02
C SER A 678 -26.21 -8.49 -1.04
N ARG A 679 -25.34 -7.48 -1.21
CA ARG A 679 -25.53 -6.40 -2.19
C ARG A 679 -25.64 -6.94 -3.61
N VAL A 680 -24.76 -7.86 -4.00
CA VAL A 680 -24.78 -8.49 -5.31
C VAL A 680 -26.00 -9.40 -5.46
N ALA A 681 -26.31 -10.26 -4.48
CA ALA A 681 -27.51 -11.10 -4.50
C ALA A 681 -28.79 -10.26 -4.71
N ASN A 682 -28.94 -9.16 -3.97
CA ASN A 682 -30.07 -8.23 -4.09
C ASN A 682 -30.12 -7.55 -5.48
N GLN A 683 -28.98 -7.24 -6.13
CA GLN A 683 -28.95 -6.71 -7.50
C GLN A 683 -29.55 -7.68 -8.53
N PHE A 684 -29.44 -8.99 -8.29
CA PHE A 684 -30.04 -10.04 -9.12
C PHE A 684 -31.40 -10.53 -8.59
N GLY A 685 -31.99 -9.83 -7.61
CA GLY A 685 -33.33 -10.11 -7.08
C GLY A 685 -33.39 -11.18 -5.98
N TYR A 686 -32.25 -11.69 -5.49
CA TYR A 686 -32.20 -12.69 -4.42
C TYR A 686 -32.04 -12.03 -3.05
N ASN A 687 -33.08 -12.08 -2.21
CA ASN A 687 -33.04 -11.54 -0.85
C ASN A 687 -32.43 -12.55 0.14
N LEU A 688 -31.14 -12.36 0.43
CA LEU A 688 -30.32 -13.06 1.43
C LEU A 688 -30.92 -13.14 2.83
N ASP A 689 -31.32 -14.32 3.34
CA ASP A 689 -31.43 -14.51 4.79
C ASP A 689 -30.05 -14.68 5.46
N THR A 690 -30.01 -14.52 6.78
CA THR A 690 -28.78 -14.53 7.58
C THR A 690 -28.03 -15.87 7.51
N ASP A 691 -28.75 -17.00 7.46
CA ASP A 691 -28.19 -18.35 7.42
C ASP A 691 -27.62 -18.69 6.04
N GLN A 692 -28.34 -18.30 4.98
CA GLN A 692 -27.88 -18.37 3.59
C GLN A 692 -26.61 -17.53 3.39
N LEU A 693 -26.55 -16.33 3.97
CA LEU A 693 -25.37 -15.46 3.95
C LEU A 693 -24.19 -16.06 4.71
N ILE A 694 -24.40 -16.69 5.86
CA ILE A 694 -23.35 -17.41 6.62
C ILE A 694 -22.82 -18.60 5.81
N ASN A 695 -23.71 -19.41 5.23
CA ASN A 695 -23.33 -20.56 4.40
C ASN A 695 -22.47 -20.11 3.21
N LEU A 696 -22.89 -19.07 2.48
CA LEU A 696 -22.13 -18.53 1.35
C LEU A 696 -20.77 -17.95 1.79
N ALA A 697 -20.76 -17.05 2.77
CA ALA A 697 -19.54 -16.36 3.19
C ALA A 697 -18.50 -17.30 3.84
N SER A 698 -18.91 -18.46 4.36
CA SER A 698 -17.99 -19.48 4.89
C SER A 698 -17.25 -20.29 3.79
N LYS A 699 -17.74 -20.28 2.53
CA LYS A 699 -17.10 -21.01 1.43
C LYS A 699 -15.76 -20.36 1.06
N ARG A 700 -14.65 -21.05 1.32
CA ARG A 700 -13.27 -20.56 1.07
C ARG A 700 -13.00 -20.10 -0.37
N ILE A 701 -13.68 -20.70 -1.34
CA ILE A 701 -13.67 -20.35 -2.77
C ILE A 701 -14.21 -18.94 -3.10
N ILE A 702 -14.90 -18.25 -2.18
CA ILE A 702 -15.26 -16.83 -2.33
C ILE A 702 -14.16 -15.92 -1.71
N ASN A 703 -13.26 -16.46 -0.87
CA ASN A 703 -12.29 -15.70 -0.08
C ASN A 703 -10.99 -15.38 -0.85
N SER A 704 -11.12 -14.70 -2.00
CA SER A 704 -9.94 -14.19 -2.71
C SER A 704 -9.28 -13.06 -1.91
N TYR A 705 -7.94 -13.08 -1.78
CA TYR A 705 -7.14 -12.07 -1.07
C TYR A 705 -7.35 -10.61 -1.55
N TYR A 706 -8.03 -10.39 -2.67
CA TYR A 706 -8.34 -9.08 -3.24
C TYR A 706 -9.84 -8.75 -3.12
N PHE A 707 -10.14 -7.80 -2.23
CA PHE A 707 -11.50 -7.41 -1.83
C PHE A 707 -12.41 -6.82 -2.92
N LYS A 708 -11.87 -6.40 -4.07
CA LYS A 708 -12.63 -5.91 -5.23
C LYS A 708 -13.07 -7.05 -6.18
N THR A 709 -12.33 -8.15 -6.19
CA THR A 709 -12.53 -9.26 -7.14
C THR A 709 -13.81 -10.04 -6.83
N VAL A 710 -14.18 -10.17 -5.56
CA VAL A 710 -15.37 -10.93 -5.12
C VAL A 710 -16.67 -10.43 -5.72
N GLU A 711 -16.93 -9.11 -5.70
CA GLU A 711 -18.18 -8.54 -6.24
C GLU A 711 -18.28 -8.77 -7.76
N SER A 712 -17.16 -8.62 -8.48
CA SER A 712 -17.09 -8.89 -9.92
C SER A 712 -17.35 -10.36 -10.25
N VAL A 713 -16.68 -11.29 -9.56
CA VAL A 713 -16.84 -12.74 -9.78
C VAL A 713 -18.26 -13.20 -9.45
N PHE A 714 -18.80 -12.79 -8.30
CA PHE A 714 -20.14 -13.21 -7.90
C PHE A 714 -21.23 -12.57 -8.79
N SER A 715 -21.05 -11.30 -9.21
CA SER A 715 -21.94 -10.66 -10.19
C SER A 715 -21.88 -11.33 -11.57
N SER A 716 -20.68 -11.69 -12.05
CA SER A 716 -20.51 -12.46 -13.29
C SER A 716 -21.20 -13.82 -13.21
N THR A 717 -21.10 -14.48 -12.06
CA THR A 717 -21.79 -15.77 -11.80
C THR A 717 -23.31 -15.62 -11.90
N LEU A 718 -23.89 -14.65 -11.19
CA LEU A 718 -25.35 -14.46 -11.17
C LEU A 718 -25.93 -13.88 -12.48
N LYS A 719 -25.09 -13.44 -13.43
CA LYS A 719 -25.51 -13.17 -14.83
C LYS A 719 -25.68 -14.44 -15.65
N ASN A 720 -24.90 -15.48 -15.35
CA ASN A 720 -24.78 -16.70 -16.15
C ASN A 720 -25.53 -17.90 -15.54
N PHE A 721 -25.77 -17.86 -14.23
CA PHE A 721 -26.35 -18.94 -13.43
C PHE A 721 -27.32 -18.38 -12.40
N SER A 722 -28.27 -19.21 -11.97
CA SER A 722 -29.07 -18.96 -10.77
C SER A 722 -28.23 -19.07 -9.50
N LEU A 723 -28.79 -18.56 -8.39
CA LEU A 723 -28.16 -18.69 -7.08
C LEU A 723 -28.01 -20.15 -6.64
N GLU A 724 -28.99 -21.01 -6.92
CA GLU A 724 -28.97 -22.44 -6.56
C GLU A 724 -27.86 -23.20 -7.30
N GLU A 725 -27.67 -22.87 -8.59
CA GLU A 725 -26.55 -23.39 -9.39
C GLU A 725 -25.19 -22.89 -8.88
N ALA A 726 -25.09 -21.62 -8.51
CA ALA A 726 -23.88 -21.08 -7.88
C ALA A 726 -23.57 -21.79 -6.54
N ILE A 727 -24.58 -22.02 -5.69
CA ILE A 727 -24.45 -22.78 -4.43
C ILE A 727 -24.02 -24.22 -4.71
N SER A 728 -24.65 -24.89 -5.68
CA SER A 728 -24.33 -26.27 -6.05
C SER A 728 -22.88 -26.41 -6.55
N ALA A 729 -22.39 -25.44 -7.31
CA ALA A 729 -20.98 -25.38 -7.71
C ALA A 729 -20.06 -25.16 -6.50
N MET A 730 -20.45 -24.30 -5.57
CA MET A 730 -19.68 -24.03 -4.36
C MET A 730 -19.62 -25.23 -3.42
N ASP A 731 -20.70 -26.01 -3.28
CA ASP A 731 -20.73 -27.26 -2.52
C ASP A 731 -19.94 -28.39 -3.20
N ALA A 732 -19.82 -28.36 -4.53
CA ALA A 732 -18.90 -29.22 -5.30
C ALA A 732 -17.42 -28.77 -5.22
N ASN A 733 -17.10 -27.74 -4.42
CA ASN A 733 -15.78 -27.12 -4.27
C ASN A 733 -15.21 -26.55 -5.59
N VAL A 734 -16.09 -25.99 -6.44
CA VAL A 734 -15.73 -25.34 -7.70
C VAL A 734 -15.59 -23.83 -7.51
N ASP A 735 -14.44 -23.27 -7.86
CA ASP A 735 -14.26 -21.81 -7.89
C ASP A 735 -15.17 -21.20 -8.97
N LEU A 736 -15.95 -20.18 -8.59
CA LEU A 736 -16.92 -19.54 -9.47
C LEU A 736 -16.29 -18.92 -10.74
N ARG A 737 -15.00 -18.58 -10.72
CA ARG A 737 -14.26 -18.14 -11.92
C ARG A 737 -14.14 -19.27 -12.94
N VAL A 738 -13.85 -20.49 -12.47
CA VAL A 738 -13.78 -21.70 -13.32
C VAL A 738 -15.15 -21.98 -13.89
N LEU A 739 -16.20 -21.98 -13.06
CA LEU A 739 -17.58 -22.20 -13.48
C LEU A 739 -18.01 -21.25 -14.62
N ASN A 740 -17.76 -19.95 -14.47
CA ASN A 740 -18.08 -18.94 -15.50
C ASN A 740 -17.28 -19.14 -16.80
N LYS A 741 -15.98 -19.43 -16.70
CA LYS A 741 -15.12 -19.63 -17.88
C LYS A 741 -15.54 -20.91 -18.62
N THR A 742 -15.80 -22.01 -17.89
CA THR A 742 -16.36 -23.26 -18.44
C THR A 742 -17.70 -23.04 -19.15
N ARG A 743 -18.62 -22.24 -18.59
CA ARG A 743 -19.88 -21.86 -19.27
C ARG A 743 -19.66 -21.15 -20.58
N SER A 744 -18.76 -20.16 -20.60
CA SER A 744 -18.46 -19.36 -21.79
C SER A 744 -18.03 -20.25 -22.95
N ILE A 745 -17.16 -21.23 -22.67
CA ILE A 745 -16.63 -22.20 -23.64
C ILE A 745 -17.71 -23.17 -24.10
N LEU A 746 -18.44 -23.81 -23.18
CA LEU A 746 -19.46 -24.80 -23.55
C LEU A 746 -20.64 -24.17 -24.29
N SER A 747 -20.89 -22.88 -24.09
CA SER A 747 -21.90 -22.13 -24.85
C SER A 747 -21.55 -21.99 -26.34
N THR A 748 -20.27 -21.99 -26.75
CA THR A 748 -19.91 -21.97 -28.19
C THR A 748 -20.22 -23.30 -28.88
N GLU A 749 -20.18 -24.40 -28.13
CA GLU A 749 -20.56 -25.75 -28.58
C GLU A 749 -22.08 -26.02 -28.44
N GLY A 750 -22.87 -25.01 -28.05
CA GLY A 750 -24.32 -25.13 -27.85
C GLY A 750 -24.73 -25.86 -26.56
N ILE A 751 -23.80 -26.17 -25.66
CA ILE A 751 -24.08 -26.82 -24.37
C ILE A 751 -24.46 -25.76 -23.35
N THR A 752 -25.69 -25.86 -22.85
CA THR A 752 -26.28 -24.92 -21.90
C THR A 752 -26.81 -25.57 -20.62
N ASP A 753 -26.69 -26.91 -20.49
CA ASP A 753 -27.10 -27.65 -19.30
C ASP A 753 -26.11 -27.47 -18.14
N PHE A 754 -26.63 -27.16 -16.95
CA PHE A 754 -25.82 -26.88 -15.77
C PHE A 754 -25.08 -28.11 -15.24
N SER A 755 -25.65 -29.31 -15.31
CA SER A 755 -24.99 -30.53 -14.83
C SER A 755 -23.76 -30.85 -15.70
N ASP A 756 -23.87 -30.66 -17.02
CA ASP A 756 -22.76 -30.81 -17.96
C ASP A 756 -21.63 -29.79 -17.72
N ILE A 757 -21.98 -28.55 -17.37
CA ILE A 757 -21.02 -27.49 -17.04
C ILE A 757 -20.35 -27.76 -15.69
N LEU A 758 -21.13 -28.14 -14.68
CA LEU A 758 -20.66 -28.39 -13.32
C LEU A 758 -19.71 -29.58 -13.25
N ASP A 759 -20.02 -30.70 -13.92
CA ASP A 759 -19.14 -31.87 -13.97
C ASP A 759 -17.76 -31.53 -14.56
N ARG A 760 -17.73 -30.75 -15.65
CA ARG A 760 -16.48 -30.31 -16.30
C ARG A 760 -15.72 -29.28 -15.46
N ALA A 761 -16.41 -28.31 -14.85
CA ALA A 761 -15.79 -27.35 -13.94
C ALA A 761 -15.21 -28.06 -12.69
N THR A 762 -15.90 -29.09 -12.17
CA THR A 762 -15.41 -29.94 -11.07
C THR A 762 -14.15 -30.70 -11.46
N LYS A 763 -14.11 -31.28 -12.67
CA LYS A 763 -12.90 -31.95 -13.19
C LYS A 763 -11.73 -30.98 -13.36
N LEU A 764 -11.98 -29.79 -13.91
CA LEU A 764 -10.96 -28.73 -14.06
C LEU A 764 -10.41 -28.27 -12.69
N CYS A 765 -11.26 -28.04 -11.69
CA CYS A 765 -10.83 -27.69 -10.32
C CYS A 765 -10.04 -28.82 -9.62
N ARG A 766 -10.30 -30.10 -9.94
CA ARG A 766 -9.54 -31.24 -9.37
C ARG A 766 -8.17 -31.46 -10.01
N LEU A 767 -7.92 -30.91 -11.20
CA LEU A 767 -6.67 -31.06 -11.94
C LEU A 767 -5.69 -29.91 -11.71
N SER A 768 -6.14 -28.83 -11.07
CA SER A 768 -5.32 -27.71 -10.63
C SER A 768 -4.86 -27.90 -9.19
N ASP A 769 -3.59 -28.27 -8.99
CA ASP A 769 -2.94 -28.14 -7.68
C ASP A 769 -2.59 -26.66 -7.38
N ASP A 770 -2.52 -26.33 -6.08
CA ASP A 770 -2.75 -25.01 -5.46
C ASP A 770 -1.90 -23.80 -5.91
N GLU A 771 -0.91 -23.95 -6.79
CA GLU A 771 0.01 -22.86 -7.19
C GLU A 771 -0.02 -22.51 -8.69
N GLY A 772 -0.87 -23.18 -9.49
CA GLY A 772 -0.74 -23.23 -10.95
C GLY A 772 -1.88 -22.66 -11.81
N GLY A 773 -2.82 -21.88 -11.24
CA GLY A 773 -3.82 -21.08 -11.99
C GLY A 773 -4.74 -21.83 -12.96
N HIS A 774 -6.01 -22.02 -12.59
CA HIS A 774 -7.03 -22.76 -13.38
C HIS A 774 -7.12 -22.36 -14.87
N GLU A 775 -6.76 -21.12 -15.21
CA GLU A 775 -6.84 -20.56 -16.56
C GLU A 775 -6.06 -21.35 -17.62
N LYS A 776 -4.90 -21.91 -17.28
CA LYS A 776 -4.10 -22.70 -18.23
C LYS A 776 -4.78 -24.02 -18.61
N LEU A 777 -5.39 -24.69 -17.64
CA LEU A 777 -6.16 -25.93 -17.86
C LEU A 777 -7.45 -25.64 -18.65
N ILE A 778 -8.12 -24.54 -18.34
CA ILE A 778 -9.31 -24.08 -19.06
C ILE A 778 -8.98 -23.80 -20.53
N LEU A 779 -7.87 -23.09 -20.81
CA LEU A 779 -7.42 -22.80 -22.18
C LEU A 779 -7.04 -24.06 -22.97
N ASP A 780 -6.32 -24.99 -22.34
CA ASP A 780 -5.98 -26.27 -22.99
C ASP A 780 -7.24 -27.10 -23.32
N TYR A 781 -8.25 -27.06 -22.44
CA TYR A 781 -9.55 -27.67 -22.68
C TYR A 781 -10.32 -27.00 -23.84
N CYS A 782 -10.31 -25.67 -23.98
CA CYS A 782 -10.83 -24.96 -25.18
C CYS A 782 -10.17 -25.49 -26.46
N ASN A 783 -8.84 -25.56 -26.45
CA ASN A 783 -8.06 -25.97 -27.61
C ASN A 783 -8.34 -27.44 -27.96
N ALA A 784 -8.54 -28.30 -26.95
CA ALA A 784 -8.87 -29.71 -27.13
C ALA A 784 -10.26 -29.91 -27.77
N ILE A 785 -11.27 -29.14 -27.32
CA ILE A 785 -12.60 -29.10 -27.95
C ILE A 785 -12.46 -28.71 -29.42
N THR A 786 -11.77 -27.59 -29.69
CA THR A 786 -11.59 -27.05 -31.06
C THR A 786 -10.85 -28.02 -31.98
N SER A 787 -9.85 -28.75 -31.46
CA SER A 787 -8.95 -29.59 -32.27
C SER A 787 -9.44 -31.03 -32.46
N LEU A 788 -10.15 -31.59 -31.48
CA LEU A 788 -10.49 -33.03 -31.44
C LEU A 788 -12.01 -33.28 -31.33
N GLY A 789 -12.80 -32.24 -31.10
CA GLY A 789 -14.22 -32.33 -30.77
C GLY A 789 -14.44 -32.69 -29.30
N LEU A 790 -15.53 -32.17 -28.72
CA LEU A 790 -15.90 -32.29 -27.31
C LEU A 790 -15.69 -33.70 -26.72
N LYS A 791 -16.18 -34.76 -27.37
CA LYS A 791 -16.07 -36.14 -26.85
C LYS A 791 -14.63 -36.60 -26.60
N LYS A 792 -13.67 -36.15 -27.41
CA LYS A 792 -12.25 -36.48 -27.24
C LYS A 792 -11.57 -35.57 -26.23
N ALA A 793 -11.97 -34.29 -26.18
CA ALA A 793 -11.55 -33.35 -25.15
C ALA A 793 -11.97 -33.81 -23.74
N ASP A 794 -13.20 -34.32 -23.59
CA ASP A 794 -13.71 -34.91 -22.33
C ASP A 794 -12.88 -36.12 -21.87
N ILE A 795 -12.41 -36.97 -22.81
CA ILE A 795 -11.55 -38.12 -22.49
C ILE A 795 -10.16 -37.66 -22.04
N LEU A 796 -9.57 -36.66 -22.70
CA LEU A 796 -8.30 -36.05 -22.29
C LEU A 796 -8.41 -35.42 -20.90
N LEU A 797 -9.47 -34.64 -20.66
CA LEU A 797 -9.77 -34.03 -19.35
C LEU A 797 -9.95 -35.10 -18.27
N ALA A 798 -10.66 -36.20 -18.55
CA ALA A 798 -10.84 -37.29 -17.61
C ALA A 798 -9.54 -38.06 -17.27
N ARG A 799 -8.52 -38.01 -18.14
CA ARG A 799 -7.19 -38.61 -17.91
C ARG A 799 -6.14 -37.62 -17.39
N GLY A 800 -6.42 -36.32 -17.39
CA GLY A 800 -5.44 -35.29 -17.02
C GLY A 800 -4.33 -35.09 -18.06
N VAL A 801 -4.58 -35.47 -19.32
CA VAL A 801 -3.65 -35.28 -20.44
C VAL A 801 -3.93 -33.96 -21.12
N ASN A 802 -2.90 -33.11 -21.26
CA ASN A 802 -3.02 -31.88 -22.03
C ASN A 802 -2.92 -32.12 -23.55
N LEU A 803 -3.59 -31.27 -24.34
CA LEU A 803 -3.62 -31.38 -25.79
C LEU A 803 -2.23 -31.34 -26.41
N GLY A 804 -1.33 -30.54 -25.85
CA GLY A 804 0.07 -30.46 -26.29
C GLY A 804 0.77 -31.81 -26.28
N THR A 805 0.63 -32.57 -25.18
CA THR A 805 1.21 -33.92 -25.04
C THR A 805 0.58 -34.87 -26.04
N PHE A 806 -0.74 -34.84 -26.21
CA PHE A 806 -1.45 -35.67 -27.20
C PHE A 806 -0.95 -35.40 -28.63
N ASN A 807 -0.85 -34.14 -29.03
CA ASN A 807 -0.38 -33.73 -30.34
C ASN A 807 1.13 -33.98 -30.54
N MET A 808 1.94 -33.93 -29.48
CA MET A 808 3.36 -34.35 -29.53
C MET A 808 3.45 -35.84 -29.82
N ILE A 809 2.74 -36.67 -29.07
CA ILE A 809 2.80 -38.14 -29.22
C ILE A 809 2.30 -38.56 -30.60
N SER A 810 1.16 -38.05 -31.07
CA SER A 810 0.63 -38.35 -32.41
C SER A 810 1.62 -38.02 -33.54
N ARG A 811 2.33 -36.88 -33.45
CA ARG A 811 3.34 -36.46 -34.44
C ARG A 811 4.68 -37.19 -34.32
N LYS A 812 5.09 -37.61 -33.12
CA LYS A 812 6.42 -38.18 -32.86
C LYS A 812 6.45 -39.69 -32.81
N PHE A 813 5.39 -40.38 -32.45
CA PHE A 813 5.36 -41.84 -32.34
C PHE A 813 4.42 -42.45 -33.39
N SER A 814 4.40 -41.87 -34.60
CA SER A 814 3.44 -42.22 -35.64
C SER A 814 3.52 -43.68 -36.08
N SER A 815 4.68 -44.36 -35.96
CA SER A 815 4.81 -45.80 -36.25
C SER A 815 4.30 -46.69 -35.12
N ILE A 816 4.14 -46.16 -33.91
CA ILE A 816 3.57 -46.87 -32.75
C ILE A 816 2.07 -46.63 -32.64
N VAL A 817 1.63 -45.38 -32.81
CA VAL A 817 0.22 -45.02 -32.60
C VAL A 817 -0.63 -45.14 -33.86
N ASP A 818 -0.04 -44.99 -35.07
CA ASP A 818 -0.72 -45.20 -36.35
C ASP A 818 -2.05 -44.43 -36.52
N GLY A 819 -2.12 -43.21 -35.97
CA GLY A 819 -3.33 -42.37 -35.96
C GLY A 819 -4.45 -42.83 -35.02
N ASP A 820 -4.26 -43.93 -34.28
CA ASP A 820 -5.19 -44.46 -33.29
C ASP A 820 -5.26 -43.53 -32.05
N PHE A 821 -6.48 -43.10 -31.72
CA PHE A 821 -6.73 -42.20 -30.60
C PHE A 821 -6.39 -42.85 -29.25
N ASP A 822 -6.73 -44.13 -29.06
CA ASP A 822 -6.57 -44.81 -27.78
C ASP A 822 -5.10 -45.17 -27.53
N LYS A 823 -4.35 -45.57 -28.57
CA LYS A 823 -2.88 -45.76 -28.46
C LYS A 823 -2.14 -44.45 -28.23
N THR A 824 -2.58 -43.37 -28.87
CA THR A 824 -2.02 -42.03 -28.62
C THR A 824 -2.29 -41.63 -27.18
N LEU A 825 -3.52 -41.80 -26.69
CA LEU A 825 -3.92 -41.50 -25.32
C LEU A 825 -3.12 -42.31 -24.30
N GLU A 826 -2.97 -43.63 -24.47
CA GLU A 826 -2.25 -44.47 -23.51
C GLU A 826 -0.77 -44.06 -23.35
N LEU A 827 -0.11 -43.67 -24.45
CA LEU A 827 1.26 -43.19 -24.40
C LEU A 827 1.33 -41.74 -23.86
N SER A 828 0.35 -40.89 -24.18
CA SER A 828 0.24 -39.54 -23.61
C SER A 828 -0.05 -39.54 -22.10
N ASP A 829 -0.92 -40.41 -21.59
CA ASP A 829 -1.18 -40.60 -20.15
C ASP A 829 0.14 -40.82 -19.39
N ARG A 830 0.98 -41.74 -19.90
CA ARG A 830 2.28 -42.08 -19.30
C ARG A 830 3.24 -40.90 -19.33
N VAL A 831 3.29 -40.16 -20.44
CA VAL A 831 4.18 -38.99 -20.59
C VAL A 831 3.70 -37.80 -19.76
N SER A 832 2.40 -37.51 -19.71
CA SER A 832 1.84 -36.47 -18.84
C SER A 832 2.05 -36.78 -17.35
N ALA A 833 1.93 -38.04 -16.92
CA ALA A 833 2.22 -38.44 -15.55
C ALA A 833 3.69 -38.22 -15.11
N ILE A 834 4.62 -38.14 -16.06
CA ILE A 834 6.04 -37.83 -15.81
C ILE A 834 6.28 -36.31 -15.94
N LEU A 835 5.79 -35.68 -17.02
CA LEU A 835 5.94 -34.24 -17.29
C LEU A 835 5.35 -33.38 -16.16
N ASN A 836 4.15 -33.70 -15.68
CA ASN A 836 3.48 -32.99 -14.59
C ASN A 836 4.28 -32.97 -13.27
N LYS A 837 5.32 -33.79 -13.13
CA LYS A 837 6.22 -33.81 -11.97
C LYS A 837 7.57 -33.13 -12.20
N ARG A 838 8.05 -33.01 -13.46
CA ARG A 838 9.48 -32.73 -13.73
C ARG A 838 9.83 -31.97 -15.03
N GLY A 839 8.93 -31.72 -15.99
CA GLY A 839 9.36 -31.34 -17.35
C GLY A 839 8.52 -30.34 -18.14
N GLU A 840 9.18 -29.67 -19.10
CA GLU A 840 8.56 -28.82 -20.13
C GLU A 840 8.37 -29.61 -21.44
N LEU A 841 7.17 -29.52 -22.02
CA LEU A 841 6.81 -30.24 -23.25
C LEU A 841 7.70 -29.91 -24.46
N ASP A 842 8.09 -28.64 -24.63
CA ASP A 842 8.91 -28.22 -25.79
C ASP A 842 10.35 -28.73 -25.71
N LYS A 843 10.92 -28.77 -24.49
CA LYS A 843 12.23 -29.40 -24.24
C LYS A 843 12.16 -30.89 -24.54
N GLU A 844 11.07 -31.53 -24.14
CA GLU A 844 10.82 -32.95 -24.42
C GLU A 844 10.69 -33.23 -25.93
N GLU A 845 9.89 -32.45 -26.68
CA GLU A 845 9.77 -32.62 -28.13
C GLU A 845 11.12 -32.36 -28.84
N SER A 846 11.86 -31.34 -28.42
CA SER A 846 13.21 -31.04 -28.92
C SER A 846 14.17 -32.21 -28.69
N SER A 847 14.09 -32.84 -27.52
CA SER A 847 14.97 -33.94 -27.13
C SER A 847 14.63 -35.25 -27.84
N ILE A 848 13.35 -35.57 -28.06
CA ILE A 848 12.92 -36.67 -28.95
C ILE A 848 13.48 -36.48 -30.37
N ARG A 849 13.50 -35.23 -30.90
CA ARG A 849 14.11 -34.93 -32.21
C ARG A 849 15.62 -35.19 -32.18
N THR A 850 16.35 -34.68 -31.18
CA THR A 850 17.81 -34.88 -31.06
C THR A 850 18.20 -36.36 -31.03
N LEU A 851 17.49 -37.20 -30.26
CA LEU A 851 17.81 -38.63 -30.16
C LEU A 851 17.63 -39.41 -31.47
N ARG A 852 16.87 -38.88 -32.43
CA ARG A 852 16.72 -39.47 -33.77
C ARG A 852 17.79 -39.04 -34.76
N THR A 853 18.55 -37.98 -34.46
CA THR A 853 19.47 -37.32 -35.40
C THR A 853 20.82 -37.05 -34.73
N ILE A 854 21.49 -38.11 -34.26
CA ILE A 854 22.83 -38.04 -33.67
C ILE A 854 23.88 -38.29 -34.77
N ASP A 855 24.89 -37.42 -34.86
CA ASP A 855 25.79 -37.34 -36.02
C ASP A 855 26.78 -38.51 -36.13
N ASN A 856 27.04 -39.23 -35.02
CA ASN A 856 27.93 -40.40 -34.99
C ASN A 856 27.25 -41.72 -35.44
N GLY A 857 26.08 -41.68 -36.08
CA GLY A 857 25.45 -42.83 -36.74
C GLY A 857 24.64 -43.78 -35.86
N LYS A 858 24.53 -43.53 -34.55
CA LYS A 858 23.54 -44.18 -33.66
C LYS A 858 22.20 -43.43 -33.74
N GLN A 859 21.14 -44.06 -34.25
CA GLN A 859 19.78 -43.49 -34.21
C GLN A 859 18.91 -44.26 -33.22
N TYR A 860 18.28 -43.55 -32.28
CA TYR A 860 17.30 -44.17 -31.37
C TYR A 860 15.94 -44.32 -32.05
N THR A 861 15.43 -45.55 -32.06
CA THR A 861 14.12 -45.90 -32.65
C THR A 861 12.95 -45.34 -31.83
N GLU A 862 11.77 -45.24 -32.45
CA GLU A 862 10.55 -44.82 -31.72
C GLU A 862 10.28 -45.73 -30.51
N ILE A 863 10.54 -47.03 -30.64
CA ILE A 863 10.36 -48.03 -29.60
C ILE A 863 11.30 -47.76 -28.41
N GLN A 864 12.59 -47.51 -28.66
CA GLN A 864 13.55 -47.21 -27.59
C GLN A 864 13.19 -45.93 -26.84
N ILE A 865 12.77 -44.87 -27.54
CA ILE A 865 12.35 -43.62 -26.89
C ILE A 865 11.04 -43.84 -26.10
N ALA A 866 10.10 -44.64 -26.62
CA ALA A 866 8.88 -45.00 -25.89
C ALA A 866 9.15 -45.90 -24.67
N ASP A 867 10.20 -46.71 -24.69
CA ASP A 867 10.64 -47.52 -23.54
C ASP A 867 11.17 -46.66 -22.38
N LEU A 868 11.77 -45.49 -22.65
CA LEU A 868 12.17 -44.56 -21.58
C LEU A 868 10.99 -44.20 -20.67
N TYR A 869 9.83 -43.91 -21.26
CA TYR A 869 8.62 -43.57 -20.51
C TYR A 869 8.06 -44.76 -19.71
N LYS A 870 8.26 -46.00 -20.16
CA LYS A 870 7.91 -47.20 -19.37
C LYS A 870 8.73 -47.30 -18.07
N TYR A 871 9.93 -46.72 -18.06
CA TYR A 871 10.81 -46.66 -16.89
C TYR A 871 10.69 -45.35 -16.09
N GLY A 872 9.81 -44.42 -16.49
CA GLY A 872 9.63 -43.12 -15.83
C GLY A 872 10.68 -42.06 -16.20
N ILE A 873 11.38 -42.25 -17.33
CA ILE A 873 12.49 -41.40 -17.79
C ILE A 873 11.98 -40.51 -18.94
N LEU A 874 12.28 -39.21 -18.90
CA LEU A 874 12.03 -38.30 -20.03
C LEU A 874 13.14 -38.42 -21.10
N ALA A 875 12.81 -38.18 -22.37
CA ALA A 875 13.79 -38.10 -23.44
C ALA A 875 14.76 -36.93 -23.23
N ASN A 876 14.29 -35.84 -22.61
CA ASN A 876 15.14 -34.73 -22.17
C ASN A 876 16.17 -35.17 -21.11
N ASP A 877 15.74 -35.89 -20.08
CA ASP A 877 16.62 -36.41 -19.02
C ASP A 877 17.71 -37.32 -19.61
N TYR A 878 17.33 -38.20 -20.55
CA TYR A 878 18.27 -39.08 -21.24
C TYR A 878 19.29 -38.31 -22.08
N LYS A 879 18.82 -37.31 -22.84
CA LYS A 879 19.69 -36.43 -23.65
C LYS A 879 20.63 -35.61 -22.78
N GLU A 880 20.13 -34.97 -21.73
CA GLU A 880 20.94 -34.11 -20.86
C GLU A 880 22.04 -34.89 -20.12
N VAL A 881 21.90 -36.20 -19.92
CA VAL A 881 22.96 -37.01 -19.32
C VAL A 881 23.93 -37.60 -20.36
N PHE A 882 23.46 -38.13 -21.49
CA PHE A 882 24.30 -38.94 -22.39
C PHE A 882 24.71 -38.29 -23.72
N ILE A 883 24.09 -37.17 -24.10
CA ILE A 883 24.31 -36.52 -25.41
C ILE A 883 25.05 -35.18 -25.22
N ASN A 884 26.21 -35.09 -25.87
CA ASN A 884 26.99 -33.86 -26.01
C ASN A 884 26.68 -33.15 -27.32
N SER A 885 27.02 -31.85 -27.38
CA SER A 885 26.94 -31.02 -28.57
C SER A 885 28.17 -30.12 -28.65
N ASP A 886 29.12 -30.44 -29.52
CA ASP A 886 30.32 -29.63 -29.75
C ASP A 886 30.19 -28.85 -31.06
N ARG A 887 30.81 -27.66 -31.12
CA ARG A 887 30.96 -26.94 -32.39
C ARG A 887 32.29 -27.31 -33.04
N ASP A 888 32.23 -27.79 -34.27
CA ASP A 888 33.41 -27.94 -35.11
C ASP A 888 33.97 -26.56 -35.51
N LYS A 889 35.20 -26.51 -36.04
CA LYS A 889 35.90 -25.27 -36.48
C LYS A 889 35.15 -24.47 -37.56
N ASN A 890 34.11 -25.04 -38.16
CA ASN A 890 33.22 -24.43 -39.15
C ASN A 890 31.88 -23.98 -38.53
N ASP A 891 31.78 -23.89 -37.20
CA ASP A 891 30.59 -23.49 -36.42
C ASP A 891 29.36 -24.45 -36.56
N ILE A 892 29.60 -25.64 -37.12
CA ILE A 892 28.61 -26.73 -37.22
C ILE A 892 28.52 -27.44 -35.86
N VAL A 893 27.34 -27.44 -35.25
CA VAL A 893 27.05 -28.22 -34.04
C VAL A 893 26.96 -29.69 -34.41
N ARG A 894 27.85 -30.52 -33.86
CA ARG A 894 27.79 -31.98 -33.94
C ARG A 894 27.30 -32.54 -32.60
N THR A 895 26.25 -33.34 -32.66
CA THR A 895 25.70 -34.08 -31.51
C THR A 895 26.24 -35.50 -31.49
N TYR A 896 26.77 -35.92 -30.34
CA TYR A 896 27.35 -37.25 -30.18
C TYR A 896 27.18 -37.79 -28.76
N GLU A 897 27.37 -39.10 -28.64
CA GLU A 897 27.22 -39.85 -27.40
C GLU A 897 28.59 -40.00 -26.73
N LYS A 898 28.71 -39.62 -25.44
CA LYS A 898 30.03 -39.48 -24.77
C LYS A 898 30.65 -40.81 -24.31
N ASN A 899 29.85 -41.85 -24.07
CA ASN A 899 30.28 -43.14 -23.54
C ASN A 899 29.74 -44.34 -24.35
N ASN A 900 30.46 -45.46 -24.31
CA ASN A 900 30.15 -46.65 -25.12
C ASN A 900 29.16 -47.63 -24.45
N LEU A 901 28.64 -47.28 -23.27
CA LEU A 901 27.59 -48.04 -22.59
C LEU A 901 26.40 -48.34 -23.52
N ASN A 902 25.76 -49.50 -23.32
CA ASN A 902 24.55 -49.87 -24.04
C ASN A 902 23.32 -49.11 -23.49
N PHE A 903 22.20 -49.18 -24.21
CA PHE A 903 20.96 -48.46 -23.84
C PHE A 903 20.38 -48.90 -22.49
N ASP A 904 20.46 -50.19 -22.16
CA ASP A 904 19.86 -50.74 -20.93
C ASP A 904 20.64 -50.28 -19.67
N ASP A 905 21.98 -50.24 -19.74
CA ASP A 905 22.81 -49.69 -18.66
C ASP A 905 22.55 -48.19 -18.46
N LYS A 906 22.38 -47.43 -19.55
CA LYS A 906 22.03 -45.99 -19.49
C LYS A 906 20.67 -45.75 -18.81
N VAL A 907 19.67 -46.58 -19.16
CA VAL A 907 18.36 -46.59 -18.52
C VAL A 907 18.46 -46.95 -17.03
N LYS A 908 19.25 -47.96 -16.67
CA LYS A 908 19.48 -48.36 -15.26
C LYS A 908 20.14 -47.24 -14.44
N LEU A 909 21.22 -46.63 -14.93
CA LEU A 909 21.91 -45.53 -14.26
C LEU A 909 20.96 -44.36 -13.97
N LEU A 910 20.19 -43.92 -14.97
CA LEU A 910 19.18 -42.89 -14.79
C LEU A 910 18.10 -43.29 -13.79
N LYS A 911 17.50 -44.48 -13.96
CA LYS A 911 16.40 -44.97 -13.11
C LYS A 911 16.77 -45.06 -11.63
N ASN A 912 18.02 -45.39 -11.32
CA ASN A 912 18.49 -45.49 -9.94
C ASN A 912 18.83 -44.11 -9.35
N SER A 913 19.48 -43.22 -10.11
CA SER A 913 19.71 -41.83 -9.69
C SER A 913 18.43 -40.98 -9.60
N MET A 914 17.35 -41.36 -10.30
CA MET A 914 16.04 -40.70 -10.22
C MET A 914 15.26 -40.93 -8.90
N ARG A 915 15.75 -41.82 -8.02
CA ARG A 915 15.16 -42.08 -6.69
C ARG A 915 15.40 -40.93 -5.69
N GLY A 916 16.35 -40.03 -5.98
CA GLY A 916 16.60 -38.80 -5.24
C GLY A 916 16.15 -37.54 -5.99
N SER A 917 16.74 -36.39 -5.63
CA SER A 917 16.59 -35.12 -6.37
C SER A 917 17.32 -35.22 -7.71
N PHE A 918 16.57 -35.29 -8.81
CA PHE A 918 17.12 -35.43 -10.15
C PHE A 918 17.76 -34.11 -10.63
N GLU A 919 19.07 -34.14 -10.86
CA GLU A 919 19.84 -33.04 -11.46
C GLU A 919 20.72 -33.62 -12.58
N ALA A 920 20.31 -33.48 -13.85
CA ALA A 920 20.98 -34.10 -14.98
C ALA A 920 22.47 -33.71 -15.11
N TRP A 921 22.81 -32.45 -14.79
CA TRP A 921 24.20 -31.99 -14.76
C TRP A 921 25.07 -32.74 -13.73
N ARG A 922 24.52 -33.07 -12.55
CA ARG A 922 25.23 -33.88 -11.55
C ARG A 922 25.40 -35.32 -11.98
N ILE A 923 24.40 -35.90 -12.64
CA ILE A 923 24.49 -37.27 -13.16
C ILE A 923 25.54 -37.33 -14.26
N ARG A 924 25.55 -36.34 -15.18
CA ARG A 924 26.58 -36.18 -16.21
C ARG A 924 27.98 -36.03 -15.58
N GLU A 925 28.17 -35.09 -14.66
CA GLU A 925 29.45 -34.88 -13.96
C GLU A 925 29.89 -36.15 -13.21
N ALA A 926 28.98 -36.82 -12.50
CA ALA A 926 29.27 -38.06 -11.80
C ALA A 926 29.71 -39.20 -12.74
N ILE A 927 29.10 -39.30 -13.92
CA ILE A 927 29.49 -40.23 -14.97
C ILE A 927 30.93 -39.95 -15.45
N GLU A 928 31.34 -38.68 -15.54
CA GLU A 928 32.69 -38.29 -15.95
C GLU A 928 33.79 -38.63 -14.93
N HIS A 929 33.42 -38.98 -13.70
CA HIS A 929 34.37 -39.42 -12.66
C HIS A 929 34.69 -40.93 -12.71
N PHE A 930 34.19 -41.66 -13.72
CA PHE A 930 34.28 -43.12 -13.82
C PHE A 930 34.49 -43.59 -15.27
N ASP A 931 35.26 -44.67 -15.44
CA ASP A 931 35.43 -45.34 -16.73
C ASP A 931 34.20 -46.22 -17.09
N ASP A 932 34.03 -46.55 -18.37
CA ASP A 932 32.88 -47.33 -18.87
C ASP A 932 32.71 -48.70 -18.15
N ASP A 933 33.82 -49.40 -17.85
CA ASP A 933 33.82 -50.67 -17.09
C ASP A 933 33.31 -50.51 -15.65
N VAL A 934 33.53 -49.34 -15.06
CA VAL A 934 33.05 -48.98 -13.71
C VAL A 934 31.58 -48.60 -13.76
N LEU A 935 31.17 -47.80 -14.74
CA LEU A 935 29.78 -47.41 -14.95
C LEU A 935 28.88 -48.62 -15.23
N HIS A 936 29.37 -49.62 -15.97
CA HIS A 936 28.66 -50.88 -16.17
C HIS A 936 28.41 -51.64 -14.85
N LYS A 937 29.39 -51.66 -13.93
CA LYS A 937 29.21 -52.26 -12.59
C LYS A 937 28.21 -51.49 -11.72
N ILE A 938 28.28 -50.16 -11.71
CA ILE A 938 27.30 -49.29 -11.03
C ILE A 938 25.88 -49.56 -11.57
N ALA A 939 25.73 -49.71 -12.89
CA ALA A 939 24.46 -50.04 -13.53
C ALA A 939 23.95 -51.45 -13.17
N ALA A 940 24.85 -52.44 -13.12
CA ALA A 940 24.53 -53.84 -12.82
C ALA A 940 24.12 -54.07 -11.35
N GLU A 941 24.79 -53.42 -10.40
CA GLU A 941 24.45 -53.50 -8.96
C GLU A 941 23.26 -52.60 -8.57
N GLY A 942 22.85 -51.68 -9.45
CA GLY A 942 21.70 -50.81 -9.23
C GLY A 942 21.98 -49.58 -8.37
N ALA A 943 23.26 -49.18 -8.26
CA ALA A 943 23.72 -48.05 -7.46
C ALA A 943 23.34 -46.68 -8.08
N ASP A 944 23.25 -45.65 -7.24
CA ASP A 944 23.15 -44.26 -7.68
C ASP A 944 24.56 -43.71 -8.02
N VAL A 945 24.77 -43.32 -9.28
CA VAL A 945 26.07 -42.83 -9.77
C VAL A 945 26.48 -41.49 -9.15
N VAL A 946 25.53 -40.60 -8.84
CA VAL A 946 25.79 -39.31 -8.18
C VAL A 946 26.26 -39.55 -6.75
N ARG A 947 25.60 -40.48 -6.06
CA ARG A 947 26.00 -40.89 -4.71
C ARG A 947 27.38 -41.56 -4.74
N ALA A 948 27.63 -42.47 -5.67
CA ALA A 948 28.93 -43.12 -5.85
C ALA A 948 30.07 -42.10 -6.09
N SER A 949 29.87 -41.11 -6.98
CA SER A 949 30.85 -40.04 -7.22
C SER A 949 31.10 -39.21 -5.96
N ARG A 950 30.04 -38.82 -5.23
CA ARG A 950 30.16 -38.07 -3.97
C ARG A 950 30.89 -38.87 -2.89
N ILE A 951 30.65 -40.18 -2.77
CA ILE A 951 31.37 -41.06 -1.84
C ILE A 951 32.86 -41.10 -2.21
N LYS A 952 33.18 -41.36 -3.48
CA LYS A 952 34.56 -41.36 -4.00
C LYS A 952 35.29 -40.03 -3.78
N TYR A 953 34.58 -38.89 -3.88
CA TYR A 953 35.12 -37.57 -3.57
C TYR A 953 35.38 -37.37 -2.07
N LEU A 954 34.42 -37.72 -1.20
CA LEU A 954 34.55 -37.55 0.24
C LEU A 954 35.69 -38.41 0.82
N LEU A 955 35.83 -39.65 0.35
CA LEU A 955 36.94 -40.54 0.75
C LEU A 955 38.31 -40.06 0.22
N ASN A 956 38.35 -39.24 -0.84
CA ASN A 956 39.57 -38.59 -1.35
C ASN A 956 39.87 -37.23 -0.71
N LYS A 957 38.98 -36.68 0.13
CA LYS A 957 39.09 -35.31 0.62
C LYS A 957 40.15 -35.13 1.72
N GLU A 958 40.43 -36.18 2.48
CA GLU A 958 41.44 -36.19 3.54
C GLU A 958 42.33 -37.44 3.36
N ASP A 959 43.65 -37.27 3.37
CA ASP A 959 44.60 -38.36 3.08
C ASP A 959 44.42 -39.58 3.99
N LYS A 960 43.94 -39.36 5.23
CA LYS A 960 43.63 -40.43 6.20
C LYS A 960 42.46 -41.34 5.80
N TYR A 961 41.69 -41.01 4.77
CA TYR A 961 40.57 -41.82 4.29
C TYR A 961 40.80 -42.43 2.91
N ALA A 962 41.91 -42.09 2.25
CA ALA A 962 42.22 -42.55 0.89
C ALA A 962 42.32 -44.09 0.79
N GLU A 963 42.75 -44.76 1.87
CA GLU A 963 42.80 -46.23 1.96
C GLU A 963 41.42 -46.91 1.89
N PHE A 964 40.35 -46.19 2.27
CA PHE A 964 38.97 -46.71 2.19
C PHE A 964 38.32 -46.47 0.82
N ASN A 965 38.95 -45.70 -0.08
CA ASN A 965 38.42 -45.37 -1.41
C ASN A 965 38.58 -46.51 -2.44
N THR A 966 38.19 -47.72 -2.05
CA THR A 966 38.13 -48.86 -2.96
C THR A 966 36.80 -48.86 -3.71
N MET A 967 36.82 -49.36 -4.95
CA MET A 967 35.63 -49.46 -5.80
C MET A 967 34.47 -50.23 -5.13
N GLU A 968 34.81 -51.29 -4.38
CA GLU A 968 33.86 -52.12 -3.64
C GLU A 968 33.18 -51.35 -2.49
N ASN A 969 33.93 -50.50 -1.77
CA ASN A 969 33.36 -49.67 -0.70
C ASN A 969 32.47 -48.55 -1.26
N VAL A 970 32.89 -47.93 -2.37
CA VAL A 970 32.10 -46.91 -3.07
C VAL A 970 30.76 -47.49 -3.56
N LEU A 971 30.77 -48.68 -4.16
CA LEU A 971 29.56 -49.40 -4.57
C LEU A 971 28.69 -49.76 -3.38
N TYR A 972 29.26 -50.39 -2.34
CA TYR A 972 28.51 -50.83 -1.17
C TYR A 972 27.78 -49.67 -0.47
N LEU A 973 28.45 -48.53 -0.27
CA LEU A 973 27.86 -47.33 0.33
C LEU A 973 26.82 -46.65 -0.56
N ALA A 974 27.02 -46.69 -1.89
CA ALA A 974 26.06 -46.14 -2.85
C ALA A 974 24.77 -46.99 -2.93
N SER A 975 24.91 -48.31 -3.07
CA SER A 975 23.80 -49.27 -3.19
C SER A 975 22.95 -49.35 -1.92
N ASN A 976 23.55 -49.25 -0.73
CA ASN A 976 22.85 -49.33 0.56
C ASN A 976 22.40 -47.98 1.14
N ASN A 977 22.59 -46.88 0.39
CA ASN A 977 22.15 -45.54 0.79
C ASN A 977 22.76 -45.02 2.13
N LEU A 978 23.96 -45.50 2.49
CA LEU A 978 24.65 -45.23 3.78
C LEU A 978 25.49 -43.95 3.76
N ASP A 979 25.47 -43.18 4.85
CA ASP A 979 26.19 -41.90 4.97
C ASP A 979 27.70 -42.11 5.19
N VAL A 980 28.51 -41.34 4.44
CA VAL A 980 29.98 -41.40 4.52
C VAL A 980 30.48 -40.90 5.86
N ASP A 981 29.90 -39.83 6.42
CA ASP A 981 30.35 -39.30 7.71
C ASP A 981 30.07 -40.31 8.83
N VAL A 982 29.00 -41.11 8.70
CA VAL A 982 28.66 -42.15 9.68
C VAL A 982 29.53 -43.41 9.47
N PHE A 983 29.83 -43.77 8.22
CA PHE A 983 30.80 -44.83 7.90
C PHE A 983 32.21 -44.51 8.44
N LEU A 984 32.68 -43.28 8.21
CA LEU A 984 33.98 -42.79 8.71
C LEU A 984 34.00 -42.70 10.24
N ARG A 985 32.93 -42.22 10.89
CA ARG A 985 32.83 -42.26 12.35
C ARG A 985 32.80 -43.69 12.91
N ALA A 986 32.26 -44.67 12.18
CA ALA A 986 32.29 -46.07 12.59
C ALA A 986 33.70 -46.67 12.45
N THR A 987 34.45 -46.35 11.39
CA THR A 987 35.86 -46.77 11.27
C THR A 987 36.76 -46.07 12.31
N GLU A 988 36.55 -44.78 12.58
CA GLU A 988 37.24 -44.05 13.68
C GLU A 988 36.88 -44.60 15.07
N ALA A 989 35.68 -45.16 15.26
CA ALA A 989 35.28 -45.90 16.47
C ALA A 989 35.82 -47.34 16.53
N GLY A 990 36.65 -47.76 15.56
CA GLY A 990 37.35 -49.04 15.55
C GLY A 990 36.50 -50.23 15.08
N PHE A 991 35.54 -50.02 14.17
CA PHE A 991 34.90 -51.10 13.42
C PHE A 991 35.60 -51.30 12.06
N SER A 992 35.81 -52.54 11.65
CA SER A 992 36.37 -52.85 10.32
C SER A 992 35.33 -52.65 9.21
N VAL A 993 35.82 -52.41 7.99
CA VAL A 993 34.97 -52.23 6.80
C VAL A 993 34.06 -53.45 6.58
N ASP A 994 34.57 -54.66 6.80
CA ASP A 994 33.81 -55.90 6.59
C ASP A 994 32.74 -56.12 7.68
N GLU A 995 32.99 -55.71 8.93
CA GLU A 995 31.95 -55.70 9.98
C GLU A 995 30.82 -54.71 9.65
N ILE A 996 31.15 -53.52 9.13
CA ILE A 996 30.17 -52.52 8.69
C ILE A 996 29.38 -53.04 7.47
N LYS A 997 30.03 -53.81 6.58
CA LYS A 997 29.38 -54.48 5.44
C LYS A 997 28.43 -55.61 5.87
N LEU A 998 28.74 -56.36 6.93
CA LEU A 998 27.84 -57.39 7.46
C LEU A 998 26.70 -56.82 8.32
N TYR A 999 26.92 -55.72 9.02
CA TYR A 999 25.96 -55.17 10.00
C TYR A 999 25.73 -53.67 9.80
N PRO A 1000 24.91 -53.25 8.83
CA PRO A 1000 24.71 -51.85 8.45
C PRO A 1000 24.25 -50.92 9.60
N PHE A 1001 23.59 -51.45 10.63
CA PHE A 1001 23.12 -50.69 11.79
C PHE A 1001 24.25 -50.15 12.69
N LEU A 1002 25.47 -50.70 12.58
CA LEU A 1002 26.66 -50.18 13.28
C LEU A 1002 26.99 -48.76 12.82
N ALA A 1003 26.65 -48.41 11.57
CA ALA A 1003 26.66 -47.04 11.07
C ALA A 1003 25.38 -46.28 11.53
N SER A 1004 25.19 -46.14 12.84
CA SER A 1004 24.17 -45.25 13.42
C SER A 1004 24.74 -44.35 14.51
N ASP A 1005 24.31 -43.09 14.50
CA ASP A 1005 24.78 -42.05 15.44
C ASP A 1005 24.52 -42.36 16.92
N LEU A 1006 23.62 -43.30 17.22
CA LEU A 1006 23.35 -43.76 18.59
C LEU A 1006 24.49 -44.66 19.10
N LEU A 1007 24.89 -45.68 18.35
CA LEU A 1007 25.95 -46.61 18.73
C LEU A 1007 27.34 -45.94 18.76
N ILE A 1008 27.60 -45.03 17.82
CA ILE A 1008 28.84 -44.25 17.77
C ILE A 1008 28.99 -43.37 19.03
N LYS A 1009 27.88 -42.80 19.54
CA LYS A 1009 27.87 -41.98 20.77
C LYS A 1009 27.96 -42.77 22.07
N GLU A 1010 27.66 -44.07 22.06
CA GLU A 1010 27.87 -44.94 23.23
C GLU A 1010 29.32 -45.42 23.35
N ARG A 1011 30.04 -45.62 22.23
CA ARG A 1011 31.43 -46.12 22.22
C ARG A 1011 32.50 -45.01 22.27
N THR A 1012 32.14 -43.75 22.03
CA THR A 1012 33.03 -42.57 22.11
C THR A 1012 32.97 -41.84 23.47
N LYS A 1013 32.31 -42.46 24.47
CA LYS A 1013 32.40 -42.11 25.89
C LYS A 1013 33.36 -43.04 26.61
#